data_AF-A0A9P8ZJR6-F1
#
_entry.id   AF-A0A9P8ZJR6-F1
#
_cell.length_a   1.000
_cell.length_b   1.000
_cell.length_c   1.000
_cell.angle_alpha   90.00
_cell.angle_beta   90.00
_cell.angle_gamma   90.00
#
_symmetry.space_group_name_H-M   'P 1'
#
loop_
_entity.id
_entity.type
_entity.pdbx_description
1 polymer ?
#
loop_
_entity_poly.entity_id
_entity_poly.type
_entity_poly.pdbx_seq_one_letter_code
_entity_poly.pdbx_strand_id
1 'polypeptide(L)'
;MASSGPRMVPNGSRQRQFSREGSEEQAGLLAGAGGTGWSTPPNRRFSHASSVYSFGDSKYPLSPNSADMHSTFVPTRGAHGELLSSRAAYDPNESNFGRDPDDALHEPDPPGYKARGGLSMRGFSNVLTLVVIIALIVGLFMVYPVTDFILSGGLRKLISNNVYVNGTGQAAVLATLPKLVDPETPDSAKAWTGYFGHEYELVFSDEFNQEGRTFFPGDDPFWEGMDIWYAGTRDLEWYDPENVYTTNGSMVIKLEQVNPGDNHELELKSAMVTTWNKFCFSSGYIEIRAQLPGIATAAGYWPGLWTLGNLGRAGYGATNDGMWPYSYDSCDVGVMPNQTDAGRTGPAAAITPLEAPWARPDFNNELSYLPGQRLSACTCKGQDHPGPWIDGENRYRGRSTPELDIIEAQKCKRRGADSHQCASQSAQFAPFNKDYQFNEAGVEINAPDKVERNPYHGSALQQSVSCITNVSDTSMRDGGFPGEHGDYGLFGFEYYADPTDPLKSYVTWIADGIRTHTVYGTAVGADVDTQVGPRLIPTEPMNIIFNLAVSNSFQTVDFTAMTFPNYFSIDYVRVYQRKGTGDQGVSCDPDGYPTTKYIQDHLEAYNNVNWTTWEAAGYQRPLNSLRDPGSC
;
A
#
# COMPACT_ATOMS: atom_id res chain seq x y z
N MET A 1 -78.74 -7.29 27.38
CA MET A 1 -78.49 -6.85 28.77
C MET A 1 -77.49 -5.70 28.69
N ALA A 2 -78.01 -4.46 28.65
CA ALA A 2 -77.85 -3.40 29.67
C ALA A 2 -76.52 -2.62 29.50
N SER A 3 -76.52 -1.46 28.79
CA SER A 3 -76.63 -0.06 29.31
C SER A 3 -75.28 0.45 29.85
N SER A 4 -74.75 1.67 29.63
CA SER A 4 -75.29 3.02 29.38
C SER A 4 -74.10 4.00 29.23
N GLY A 5 -74.21 5.10 28.45
CA GLY A 5 -73.32 6.28 28.55
C GLY A 5 -73.60 7.14 29.81
N PRO A 6 -73.22 8.45 29.94
CA PRO A 6 -72.42 9.36 29.10
C PRO A 6 -71.45 10.37 29.86
N ARG A 7 -70.72 11.19 29.09
CA ARG A 7 -70.33 12.64 29.27
C ARG A 7 -69.65 13.25 30.54
N MET A 8 -68.69 14.15 30.22
CA MET A 8 -68.36 15.49 30.78
C MET A 8 -67.17 15.72 31.75
N VAL A 9 -66.17 16.43 31.20
CA VAL A 9 -65.24 17.48 31.72
C VAL A 9 -66.03 18.64 32.39
N PRO A 10 -65.51 19.64 33.19
CA PRO A 10 -64.15 20.03 33.68
C PRO A 10 -64.04 20.34 35.21
N ASN A 11 -62.82 20.66 35.69
CA ASN A 11 -62.36 22.01 36.07
C ASN A 11 -61.40 21.99 37.29
N GLY A 12 -60.29 22.75 37.22
CA GLY A 12 -59.47 23.06 38.39
C GLY A 12 -57.99 23.31 38.11
N SER A 13 -57.66 24.56 37.81
CA SER A 13 -56.32 25.10 37.57
C SER A 13 -55.49 25.31 38.84
N ARG A 14 -54.15 25.12 38.76
CA ARG A 14 -53.12 26.16 39.00
C ARG A 14 -51.68 25.63 38.85
N GLN A 15 -50.86 26.50 38.24
CA GLN A 15 -49.45 26.37 37.87
C GLN A 15 -48.49 26.14 39.07
N ARG A 16 -47.37 25.45 38.79
CA ARG A 16 -46.00 25.95 39.03
C ARG A 16 -45.00 25.21 38.13
N GLN A 17 -44.07 25.98 37.56
CA GLN A 17 -42.94 25.59 36.70
C GLN A 17 -42.04 24.54 37.35
N PHE A 18 -41.46 23.66 36.55
CA PHE A 18 -40.03 23.30 36.64
C PHE A 18 -39.47 23.02 35.24
N SER A 19 -38.20 23.36 35.11
CA SER A 19 -37.42 23.70 33.92
C SER A 19 -36.91 22.50 33.12
N ARG A 20 -36.68 22.78 31.84
CA ARG A 20 -35.83 22.06 30.89
C ARG A 20 -34.36 22.12 31.35
N GLU A 21 -33.70 20.97 31.36
CA GLU A 21 -32.24 20.77 31.24
C GLU A 21 -32.10 19.54 30.30
N GLY A 22 -31.39 19.51 29.18
CA GLY A 22 -30.42 20.45 28.63
C GLY A 22 -28.99 20.05 29.00
N SER A 23 -28.46 18.98 28.41
CA SER A 23 -27.01 18.76 28.25
C SER A 23 -26.72 18.93 26.76
N GLU A 24 -26.19 20.04 26.22
CA GLU A 24 -24.96 20.78 26.53
C GLU A 24 -23.72 19.88 26.58
N GLU A 25 -23.24 19.46 25.40
CA GLU A 25 -21.81 19.22 25.15
C GLU A 25 -21.22 20.47 24.50
N GLN A 26 -20.28 21.09 25.22
CA GLN A 26 -19.59 22.31 24.82
C GLN A 26 -18.42 21.98 23.90
N ALA A 27 -18.47 22.50 22.68
CA ALA A 27 -17.30 22.74 21.85
C ALA A 27 -16.60 24.04 22.31
N GLY A 28 -15.33 23.94 22.70
CA GLY A 28 -14.52 25.07 23.15
C GLY A 28 -13.47 25.49 22.13
N LEU A 29 -13.70 26.64 21.48
CA LEU A 29 -12.76 27.45 20.71
C LEU A 29 -11.59 27.99 21.56
N LEU A 30 -10.38 28.13 21.00
CA LEU A 30 -9.48 29.28 21.29
C LEU A 30 -8.57 29.63 20.10
N ALA A 31 -8.89 30.73 19.43
CA ALA A 31 -8.01 31.47 18.54
C ALA A 31 -7.19 32.51 19.35
N GLY A 32 -5.90 32.67 19.02
CA GLY A 32 -5.03 33.68 19.63
C GLY A 32 -3.95 34.15 18.65
N ALA A 33 -4.00 35.43 18.29
CA ALA A 33 -3.13 36.10 17.33
C ALA A 33 -1.91 36.80 17.97
N GLY A 34 -0.83 36.94 17.20
CA GLY A 34 0.34 37.80 17.45
C GLY A 34 1.60 37.16 16.86
N GLY A 35 2.52 37.79 16.13
CA GLY A 35 2.78 39.19 15.81
C GLY A 35 4.29 39.38 15.56
N THR A 36 4.68 39.49 14.29
CA THR A 36 5.87 40.20 13.71
C THR A 36 7.31 39.89 14.16
N GLY A 37 8.18 39.55 13.17
CA GLY A 37 9.27 40.46 12.81
C GLY A 37 10.60 39.91 12.21
N TRP A 38 10.94 40.41 11.00
CA TRP A 38 12.26 40.85 10.44
C TRP A 38 13.48 39.89 10.51
N SER A 39 14.42 39.73 9.58
CA SER A 39 14.83 40.37 8.30
C SER A 39 16.01 39.57 7.73
N THR A 40 16.17 39.55 6.40
CA THR A 40 17.35 39.06 5.64
C THR A 40 18.44 40.17 5.53
N PRO A 41 19.53 40.13 4.72
CA PRO A 41 20.30 39.10 3.97
C PRO A 41 21.85 39.34 4.18
N PRO A 42 22.84 39.27 3.22
CA PRO A 42 23.03 38.60 1.90
C PRO A 42 24.45 38.00 1.60
N ASN A 43 24.58 37.42 0.38
CA ASN A 43 25.68 37.57 -0.62
C ASN A 43 26.86 36.56 -0.75
N ARG A 44 26.99 35.94 -1.95
CA ARG A 44 28.07 36.04 -3.00
C ARG A 44 28.13 34.74 -3.83
N ARG A 45 27.81 34.70 -5.14
CA ARG A 45 28.50 35.14 -6.39
C ARG A 45 29.70 34.27 -6.87
N PHE A 46 29.45 33.59 -8.02
CA PHE A 46 30.29 33.28 -9.21
C PHE A 46 31.65 32.55 -9.09
N SER A 47 31.86 31.49 -9.90
CA SER A 47 32.49 31.57 -11.25
C SER A 47 32.87 30.20 -11.86
N HIS A 48 32.79 30.11 -13.18
CA HIS A 48 33.22 29.04 -14.08
C HIS A 48 34.76 28.95 -14.22
N ALA A 49 35.30 27.78 -14.62
CA ALA A 49 36.21 27.64 -15.76
C ALA A 49 36.60 26.18 -16.07
N SER A 50 36.57 25.84 -17.35
CA SER A 50 37.07 24.61 -18.00
C SER A 50 38.55 24.74 -18.39
N SER A 51 39.28 23.63 -18.63
CA SER A 51 40.31 23.54 -19.69
C SER A 51 40.86 22.12 -19.92
N VAL A 52 41.34 21.91 -21.15
CA VAL A 52 41.75 20.71 -21.90
C VAL A 52 43.26 20.75 -22.16
N TYR A 53 43.99 19.62 -22.24
CA TYR A 53 45.27 19.35 -22.99
C TYR A 53 45.67 17.85 -22.80
N SER A 54 46.48 17.13 -23.57
CA SER A 54 46.86 16.95 -25.00
C SER A 54 47.83 15.74 -25.05
N PHE A 55 47.94 15.02 -26.17
CA PHE A 55 48.74 13.79 -26.41
C PHE A 55 50.19 14.03 -26.95
N GLY A 56 51.05 13.01 -26.86
CA GLY A 56 52.34 12.77 -27.59
C GLY A 56 53.28 11.86 -26.76
N ASP A 57 54.08 10.88 -27.23
CA ASP A 57 54.65 10.52 -28.53
C ASP A 57 55.07 9.02 -28.57
N SER A 58 54.98 8.36 -29.74
CA SER A 58 55.55 7.03 -30.03
C SER A 58 56.72 7.14 -31.02
N LYS A 59 57.81 6.38 -30.78
CA LYS A 59 58.96 6.25 -31.68
C LYS A 59 58.78 5.01 -32.58
N TYR A 60 58.95 5.23 -33.88
CA TYR A 60 58.95 4.29 -35.01
C TYR A 60 57.62 4.16 -35.80
N PRO A 61 57.70 4.15 -37.15
CA PRO A 61 56.75 4.86 -38.01
C PRO A 61 55.70 3.97 -38.70
N LEU A 62 54.75 4.68 -39.30
CA LEU A 62 53.49 4.32 -39.94
C LEU A 62 53.56 3.41 -41.21
N SER A 63 52.59 2.47 -41.27
CA SER A 63 51.70 2.10 -42.41
C SER A 63 52.28 1.35 -43.64
N PRO A 64 51.49 0.90 -44.66
CA PRO A 64 50.03 0.67 -44.78
C PRO A 64 49.61 -0.66 -45.48
N ASN A 65 48.32 -1.02 -45.31
CA ASN A 65 47.40 -1.64 -46.30
C ASN A 65 47.57 -3.07 -46.85
N SER A 66 46.42 -3.55 -47.33
CA SER A 66 46.13 -4.69 -48.23
C SER A 66 46.07 -6.06 -47.53
N ALA A 67 44.86 -6.61 -47.34
CA ALA A 67 44.04 -7.34 -48.32
C ALA A 67 44.52 -8.79 -48.50
N ASP A 68 43.53 -9.68 -48.43
CA ASP A 68 43.49 -11.03 -48.99
C ASP A 68 44.36 -12.10 -48.32
N MET A 69 43.84 -13.22 -47.81
CA MET A 69 43.02 -14.30 -48.39
C MET A 69 43.88 -15.59 -48.35
N HIS A 70 43.22 -16.74 -48.16
CA HIS A 70 43.72 -18.11 -48.35
C HIS A 70 44.56 -18.78 -47.26
N SER A 71 43.87 -19.45 -46.33
CA SER A 71 44.27 -20.82 -45.99
C SER A 71 43.73 -21.76 -47.08
N THR A 72 44.61 -22.30 -47.93
CA THR A 72 44.26 -23.47 -48.74
C THR A 72 45.36 -24.50 -48.59
N PHE A 73 45.03 -25.52 -47.81
CA PHE A 73 45.74 -26.78 -47.70
C PHE A 73 45.75 -27.45 -49.08
N VAL A 74 46.92 -27.76 -49.64
CA VAL A 74 47.02 -28.67 -50.79
C VAL A 74 48.07 -29.74 -50.47
N PRO A 75 47.64 -31.00 -50.25
CA PRO A 75 48.55 -32.13 -50.17
C PRO A 75 48.89 -32.63 -51.59
N THR A 76 50.18 -32.75 -51.90
CA THR A 76 50.65 -33.42 -53.11
C THR A 76 50.90 -34.91 -52.85
N ARG A 77 50.09 -35.76 -53.51
CA ARG A 77 50.28 -37.22 -53.57
C ARG A 77 51.36 -37.55 -54.61
N GLY A 78 52.42 -38.24 -54.19
CA GLY A 78 53.37 -38.89 -55.10
C GLY A 78 52.79 -40.19 -55.70
N ALA A 79 53.26 -40.54 -56.90
CA ALA A 79 52.70 -41.54 -57.81
C ALA A 79 52.69 -43.01 -57.34
N HIS A 80 52.94 -43.30 -56.06
CA HIS A 80 52.91 -44.67 -55.51
C HIS A 80 52.32 -44.77 -54.10
N GLY A 81 51.36 -43.90 -53.74
CA GLY A 81 50.35 -44.23 -52.73
C GLY A 81 50.78 -44.39 -51.26
N GLU A 82 52.02 -44.09 -50.86
CA GLU A 82 52.44 -44.04 -49.45
C GLU A 82 53.26 -42.76 -49.14
N LEU A 83 52.98 -42.16 -47.98
CA LEU A 83 53.68 -41.01 -47.42
C LEU A 83 55.00 -41.47 -46.79
N LEU A 84 56.11 -41.27 -47.49
CA LEU A 84 57.46 -41.52 -46.98
C LEU A 84 58.14 -40.19 -46.59
N SER A 85 58.66 -40.18 -45.36
CA SER A 85 59.53 -39.14 -44.81
C SER A 85 60.92 -39.26 -45.45
N SER A 86 61.39 -38.23 -46.16
CA SER A 86 62.76 -38.17 -46.65
C SER A 86 63.56 -37.09 -45.92
N ARG A 87 64.27 -37.54 -44.88
CA ARG A 87 65.52 -36.93 -44.41
C ARG A 87 66.49 -36.82 -45.60
N ALA A 88 66.90 -35.60 -45.95
CA ALA A 88 68.16 -35.38 -46.66
C ALA A 88 69.30 -35.33 -45.64
N ALA A 89 70.40 -35.99 -45.98
CA ALA A 89 71.57 -36.21 -45.15
C ALA A 89 72.36 -34.91 -44.88
N TYR A 90 72.82 -34.75 -43.65
CA TYR A 90 73.80 -33.75 -43.22
C TYR A 90 75.19 -34.39 -43.22
N ASP A 91 76.11 -33.86 -44.00
CA ASP A 91 77.53 -34.23 -44.00
C ASP A 91 78.29 -33.30 -43.01
N PRO A 92 78.84 -33.84 -41.90
CA PRO A 92 79.45 -33.05 -40.83
C PRO A 92 80.87 -32.56 -41.11
N ASN A 93 81.45 -32.80 -42.31
CA ASN A 93 82.83 -32.41 -42.61
C ASN A 93 83.00 -31.07 -43.37
N GLU A 94 81.93 -30.30 -43.61
CA GLU A 94 81.99 -28.97 -44.26
C GLU A 94 81.62 -27.77 -43.37
N SER A 95 81.34 -27.94 -42.07
CA SER A 95 80.84 -26.86 -41.19
C SER A 95 81.89 -26.23 -40.27
N ASN A 96 83.18 -26.24 -40.65
CA ASN A 96 84.23 -25.59 -39.86
C ASN A 96 84.44 -24.11 -40.26
N PHE A 97 83.36 -23.32 -40.21
CA PHE A 97 83.46 -21.87 -40.09
C PHE A 97 83.41 -21.54 -38.60
N GLY A 98 84.51 -21.03 -38.05
CA GLY A 98 84.55 -20.53 -36.68
C GLY A 98 83.53 -19.40 -36.43
N ARG A 99 83.32 -19.06 -35.14
CA ARG A 99 82.36 -18.07 -34.60
C ARG A 99 81.77 -17.11 -35.65
N ASP A 100 80.49 -17.27 -35.90
CA ASP A 100 79.72 -16.46 -36.85
C ASP A 100 79.52 -15.05 -36.26
N PRO A 101 79.64 -13.95 -37.03
CA PRO A 101 79.34 -12.59 -36.56
C PRO A 101 77.98 -12.44 -35.87
N ASP A 102 77.03 -13.34 -36.13
CA ASP A 102 75.70 -13.35 -35.51
C ASP A 102 75.67 -14.06 -34.13
N ASP A 103 76.75 -14.74 -33.73
CA ASP A 103 76.87 -15.38 -32.40
C ASP A 103 76.89 -14.33 -31.26
N ALA A 104 77.31 -13.10 -31.56
CA ALA A 104 77.23 -11.97 -30.64
C ALA A 104 75.77 -11.52 -30.37
N LEU A 105 74.82 -11.94 -31.22
CA LEU A 105 73.39 -11.71 -31.04
C LEU A 105 72.72 -12.79 -30.16
N HIS A 106 73.42 -13.92 -29.91
CA HIS A 106 72.86 -15.10 -29.25
C HIS A 106 73.55 -15.49 -27.92
N GLU A 107 74.65 -14.83 -27.54
CA GLU A 107 75.29 -14.97 -26.21
C GLU A 107 75.24 -13.63 -25.43
N PRO A 108 74.18 -13.36 -24.64
CA PRO A 108 74.00 -12.05 -23.99
C PRO A 108 74.95 -11.75 -22.81
N ASP A 109 75.72 -12.73 -22.30
CA ASP A 109 76.64 -12.52 -21.17
C ASP A 109 78.09 -12.92 -21.52
N PRO A 110 79.08 -12.03 -21.36
CA PRO A 110 80.48 -12.33 -21.67
C PRO A 110 81.11 -13.29 -20.63
N PRO A 111 82.16 -14.05 -21.01
CA PRO A 111 82.79 -15.04 -20.13
C PRO A 111 83.31 -14.40 -18.84
N GLY A 112 82.75 -14.80 -17.69
CA GLY A 112 83.11 -14.26 -16.37
C GLY A 112 82.07 -13.33 -15.72
N TYR A 113 80.91 -13.11 -16.35
CA TYR A 113 79.81 -12.39 -15.72
C TYR A 113 79.23 -13.16 -14.53
N LYS A 114 79.57 -12.74 -13.31
CA LYS A 114 78.89 -13.17 -12.08
C LYS A 114 77.65 -12.30 -11.90
N ALA A 115 76.46 -12.88 -12.05
CA ALA A 115 75.21 -12.22 -11.72
C ALA A 115 75.28 -11.67 -10.29
N ARG A 116 75.44 -10.34 -10.15
CA ARG A 116 75.25 -9.66 -8.86
C ARG A 116 73.75 -9.57 -8.63
N GLY A 117 73.21 -10.54 -7.90
CA GLY A 117 71.82 -10.53 -7.44
C GLY A 117 71.55 -9.28 -6.59
N GLY A 118 70.84 -8.32 -7.17
CA GLY A 118 70.34 -7.12 -6.49
C GLY A 118 69.29 -6.46 -7.37
N LEU A 119 68.18 -6.01 -6.75
CA LEU A 119 67.12 -5.27 -7.44
C LEU A 119 67.73 -4.03 -8.13
N SER A 120 67.70 -4.00 -9.46
CA SER A 120 68.12 -2.82 -10.20
C SER A 120 67.16 -1.66 -9.88
N MET A 121 67.68 -0.43 -9.82
CA MET A 121 66.82 0.77 -9.61
C MET A 121 65.69 0.85 -10.65
N ARG A 122 65.95 0.38 -11.87
CA ARG A 122 64.92 0.23 -12.91
C ARG A 122 63.88 -0.83 -12.56
N GLY A 123 64.29 -1.98 -12.04
CA GLY A 123 63.38 -3.01 -11.55
C GLY A 123 62.48 -2.50 -10.42
N PHE A 124 63.04 -1.75 -9.48
CA PHE A 124 62.28 -1.11 -8.42
C PHE A 124 61.27 -0.07 -8.97
N SER A 125 61.69 0.81 -9.88
CA SER A 125 60.79 1.78 -10.52
C SER A 125 59.67 1.13 -11.32
N ASN A 126 59.94 0.01 -12.00
CA ASN A 126 58.91 -0.72 -12.75
C ASN A 126 57.89 -1.36 -11.81
N VAL A 127 58.35 -2.02 -10.73
CA VAL A 127 57.46 -2.59 -9.72
C VAL A 127 56.63 -1.51 -9.03
N LEU A 128 57.24 -0.37 -8.69
CA LEU A 128 56.53 0.76 -8.09
C LEU A 128 55.46 1.32 -9.04
N THR A 129 55.78 1.49 -10.32
CA THR A 129 54.81 1.92 -11.34
C THR A 129 53.65 0.94 -11.47
N LEU A 130 53.95 -0.36 -11.44
CA LEU A 130 52.93 -1.41 -11.49
C LEU A 130 51.98 -1.34 -10.28
N VAL A 131 52.54 -1.15 -9.08
CA VAL A 131 51.76 -0.99 -7.84
C VAL A 131 50.87 0.24 -7.90
N VAL A 132 51.36 1.37 -8.43
CA VAL A 132 50.57 2.60 -8.60
C VAL A 132 49.44 2.39 -9.60
N ILE A 133 49.69 1.74 -10.73
CA ILE A 133 48.66 1.44 -11.74
C ILE A 133 47.60 0.52 -11.14
N ILE A 134 47.99 -0.53 -10.42
CA ILE A 134 47.06 -1.44 -9.73
C ILE A 134 46.23 -0.67 -8.70
N ALA A 135 46.86 0.19 -7.90
CA ALA A 135 46.16 1.01 -6.91
C ALA A 135 45.16 1.97 -7.55
N LEU A 136 45.49 2.58 -8.70
CA LEU A 136 44.58 3.44 -9.46
C LEU A 136 43.40 2.65 -10.05
N ILE A 137 43.64 1.45 -10.58
CA ILE A 137 42.59 0.58 -11.11
C ILE A 137 41.66 0.11 -9.99
N VAL A 138 42.21 -0.37 -8.86
CA VAL A 138 41.41 -0.75 -7.68
C VAL A 138 40.66 0.45 -7.12
N GLY A 139 41.31 1.62 -7.07
CA GLY A 139 40.70 2.88 -6.68
C GLY A 139 39.49 3.25 -7.54
N LEU A 140 39.63 3.17 -8.87
CA LEU A 140 38.58 3.57 -9.82
C LEU A 140 37.45 2.54 -9.95
N PHE A 141 37.77 1.23 -9.93
CA PHE A 141 36.81 0.18 -10.24
C PHE A 141 36.27 -0.57 -9.01
N MET A 142 36.87 -0.39 -7.82
CA MET A 142 36.44 -1.06 -6.60
C MET A 142 36.16 -0.07 -5.47
N VAL A 143 37.09 0.84 -5.17
CA VAL A 143 36.90 1.79 -4.06
C VAL A 143 35.87 2.85 -4.43
N TYR A 144 36.04 3.53 -5.58
CA TYR A 144 35.17 4.62 -6.01
C TYR A 144 33.68 4.21 -6.08
N PRO A 145 33.28 3.10 -6.73
CA PRO A 145 31.88 2.67 -6.78
C PRO A 145 31.33 2.34 -5.39
N VAL A 146 32.13 1.72 -4.51
CA VAL A 146 31.71 1.38 -3.14
C VAL A 146 31.52 2.65 -2.30
N THR A 147 32.46 3.60 -2.37
CA THR A 147 32.32 4.89 -1.66
C THR A 147 31.18 5.73 -2.18
N ASP A 148 31.00 5.79 -3.51
CA ASP A 148 29.88 6.49 -4.14
C ASP A 148 28.54 5.85 -3.72
N PHE A 149 28.46 4.52 -3.73
CA PHE A 149 27.30 3.76 -3.26
C PHE A 149 26.97 4.02 -1.78
N ILE A 150 27.97 4.12 -0.91
CA ILE A 150 27.76 4.42 0.52
C ILE A 150 27.31 5.88 0.71
N LEU A 151 27.99 6.84 0.06
CA LEU A 151 27.74 8.28 0.24
C LEU A 151 26.46 8.76 -0.44
N SER A 152 26.05 8.15 -1.54
CA SER A 152 24.77 8.40 -2.23
C SER A 152 23.57 7.75 -1.54
N GLY A 153 23.78 7.07 -0.41
CA GLY A 153 22.72 6.41 0.35
C GLY A 153 22.25 5.09 -0.26
N GLY A 154 23.00 4.48 -1.18
CA GLY A 154 22.70 3.18 -1.76
C GLY A 154 22.54 2.07 -0.73
N LEU A 155 23.31 2.10 0.37
CA LEU A 155 23.13 1.17 1.49
C LEU A 155 21.78 1.37 2.20
N ARG A 156 21.36 2.62 2.41
CA ARG A 156 20.02 2.93 2.93
C ARG A 156 18.93 2.52 1.96
N LYS A 157 19.16 2.66 0.65
CA LYS A 157 18.24 2.23 -0.40
C LYS A 157 18.08 0.71 -0.49
N LEU A 158 19.17 -0.04 -0.26
CA LEU A 158 19.12 -1.49 -0.11
C LEU A 158 18.41 -1.91 1.19
N ILE A 159 18.60 -1.18 2.29
CA ILE A 159 17.91 -1.46 3.56
C ILE A 159 16.42 -1.09 3.50
N SER A 160 16.06 -0.01 2.79
CA SER A 160 14.66 0.41 2.63
C SER A 160 13.90 -0.44 1.62
N ASN A 161 14.56 -0.97 0.60
CA ASN A 161 13.94 -1.78 -0.45
C ASN A 161 14.11 -3.29 -0.22
N ASN A 162 14.75 -3.69 0.88
CA ASN A 162 15.04 -5.10 1.15
C ASN A 162 14.96 -5.37 2.65
N VAL A 163 13.81 -5.87 3.10
CA VAL A 163 13.59 -6.36 4.48
C VAL A 163 14.44 -7.62 4.76
N TYR A 164 15.22 -8.11 3.79
CA TYR A 164 15.83 -9.44 3.80
C TYR A 164 17.36 -9.49 3.96
N VAL A 165 18.06 -8.45 4.43
CA VAL A 165 19.51 -8.57 4.73
C VAL A 165 19.93 -7.78 5.97
N ASN A 166 20.20 -8.47 7.08
CA ASN A 166 20.99 -7.90 8.18
C ASN A 166 22.48 -7.88 7.79
N GLY A 167 23.19 -6.82 8.18
CA GLY A 167 24.55 -6.44 7.76
C GLY A 167 25.70 -7.37 8.18
N THR A 168 25.45 -8.65 8.44
CA THR A 168 26.46 -9.66 8.83
C THR A 168 26.68 -10.75 7.79
N GLY A 169 25.94 -10.77 6.68
CA GLY A 169 26.14 -11.74 5.59
C GLY A 169 25.85 -13.20 5.97
N GLN A 170 25.11 -13.43 7.05
CA GLN A 170 24.71 -14.77 7.50
C GLN A 170 23.37 -15.16 6.88
N ALA A 171 23.39 -16.06 5.89
CA ALA A 171 22.21 -16.60 5.20
C ALA A 171 21.37 -17.58 6.05
N ALA A 172 21.72 -17.85 7.31
CA ALA A 172 21.03 -18.82 8.14
C ALA A 172 19.76 -18.26 8.83
N VAL A 173 19.59 -16.94 8.92
CA VAL A 173 18.40 -16.30 9.53
C VAL A 173 17.27 -16.06 8.49
N LEU A 174 17.56 -16.24 7.20
CA LEU A 174 16.60 -16.00 6.12
C LEU A 174 15.66 -17.16 5.83
N ALA A 175 15.93 -18.36 6.34
CA ALA A 175 15.11 -19.54 6.08
C ALA A 175 13.82 -19.57 6.92
N THR A 176 13.73 -18.78 7.99
CA THR A 176 12.60 -18.75 8.93
C THR A 176 11.73 -17.50 8.82
N LEU A 177 12.02 -16.59 7.90
CA LEU A 177 11.17 -15.43 7.66
C LEU A 177 10.08 -15.80 6.64
N PRO A 178 8.79 -15.54 6.94
CA PRO A 178 7.71 -15.63 5.98
C PRO A 178 8.06 -14.93 4.66
N LYS A 179 7.78 -15.61 3.54
CA LYS A 179 7.94 -15.05 2.19
C LYS A 179 6.65 -14.37 1.78
N LEU A 180 6.72 -13.46 0.81
CA LEU A 180 5.52 -12.82 0.25
C LEU A 180 4.49 -13.87 -0.21
N VAL A 181 4.94 -14.90 -0.94
CA VAL A 181 4.11 -16.06 -1.27
C VAL A 181 4.49 -17.18 -0.32
N ASP A 182 3.51 -17.61 0.50
CA ASP A 182 3.65 -18.73 1.42
C ASP A 182 4.12 -19.99 0.65
N PRO A 183 5.21 -20.65 1.07
CA PRO A 183 5.67 -21.90 0.47
C PRO A 183 4.63 -23.02 0.46
N GLU A 184 3.66 -22.99 1.37
CA GLU A 184 2.58 -23.97 1.49
C GLU A 184 1.40 -23.66 0.55
N THR A 185 1.39 -22.50 -0.12
CA THR A 185 0.35 -22.19 -1.10
C THR A 185 0.38 -23.19 -2.25
N PRO A 186 -0.75 -23.86 -2.56
CA PRO A 186 -0.80 -24.89 -3.59
C PRO A 186 -0.49 -24.33 -4.98
N ASP A 187 0.19 -25.13 -5.80
CA ASP A 187 0.57 -24.74 -7.17
C ASP A 187 -0.64 -24.32 -8.02
N SER A 188 -1.81 -24.91 -7.77
CA SER A 188 -3.06 -24.57 -8.46
C SER A 188 -3.56 -23.14 -8.17
N ALA A 189 -3.11 -22.53 -7.07
CA ALA A 189 -3.49 -21.17 -6.66
C ALA A 189 -2.44 -20.12 -7.09
N LYS A 190 -1.41 -20.48 -7.86
CA LYS A 190 -0.36 -19.52 -8.25
C LYS A 190 -0.73 -18.65 -9.46
N ALA A 191 -1.82 -18.97 -10.14
CA ALA A 191 -2.32 -18.22 -11.27
C ALA A 191 -3.84 -18.20 -11.25
N TRP A 192 -4.40 -17.08 -11.72
CA TRP A 192 -5.84 -16.88 -11.80
C TRP A 192 -6.19 -16.11 -13.07
N THR A 193 -7.37 -16.35 -13.63
CA THR A 193 -7.89 -15.59 -14.76
C THR A 193 -9.05 -14.75 -14.31
N GLY A 194 -8.93 -13.44 -14.49
CA GLY A 194 -9.92 -12.47 -14.04
C GLY A 194 -11.27 -12.59 -14.71
N TYR A 195 -12.27 -11.97 -14.10
CA TYR A 195 -13.65 -11.96 -14.62
C TYR A 195 -13.75 -11.27 -15.98
N PHE A 196 -12.74 -10.46 -16.33
CA PHE A 196 -12.61 -9.78 -17.61
C PHE A 196 -11.53 -10.40 -18.52
N GLY A 197 -11.07 -11.62 -18.23
CA GLY A 197 -10.16 -12.40 -19.07
C GLY A 197 -8.68 -12.02 -18.97
N HIS A 198 -8.30 -11.14 -18.04
CA HIS A 198 -6.91 -10.82 -17.77
C HIS A 198 -6.23 -11.94 -16.98
N GLU A 199 -4.98 -12.24 -17.29
CA GLU A 199 -4.19 -13.20 -16.51
C GLU A 199 -3.57 -12.52 -15.29
N TYR A 200 -3.67 -13.17 -14.15
CA TYR A 200 -3.09 -12.75 -12.88
C TYR A 200 -2.10 -13.79 -12.36
N GLU A 201 -1.08 -13.31 -11.65
CA GLU A 201 -0.10 -14.10 -10.92
C GLU A 201 -0.24 -13.84 -9.43
N LEU A 202 -0.09 -14.89 -8.62
CA LEU A 202 -0.07 -14.78 -7.17
C LEU A 202 1.18 -14.03 -6.73
N VAL A 203 1.00 -12.96 -5.96
CA VAL A 203 2.09 -12.11 -5.49
C VAL A 203 2.22 -12.04 -3.98
N PHE A 204 1.15 -12.36 -3.26
CA PHE A 204 1.17 -12.52 -1.82
C PHE A 204 0.20 -13.61 -1.37
N SER A 205 0.60 -14.40 -0.39
CA SER A 205 -0.28 -15.34 0.27
C SER A 205 0.18 -15.63 1.69
N ASP A 206 -0.78 -15.93 2.54
CA ASP A 206 -0.55 -16.49 3.88
C ASP A 206 -1.60 -17.58 4.11
N GLU A 207 -1.15 -18.82 4.29
CA GLU A 207 -2.02 -19.98 4.53
C GLU A 207 -2.20 -20.25 6.04
N PHE A 208 -1.55 -19.47 6.91
CA PHE A 208 -1.67 -19.54 8.38
C PHE A 208 -1.46 -20.94 9.01
N ASN A 209 -0.79 -21.85 8.30
CA ASN A 209 -0.56 -23.24 8.74
C ASN A 209 0.44 -23.37 9.89
N GLN A 210 1.31 -22.37 10.09
CA GLN A 210 2.23 -22.37 11.21
C GLN A 210 1.47 -22.08 12.52
N GLU A 211 1.37 -23.10 13.38
CA GLU A 211 0.71 -23.02 14.69
C GLU A 211 1.36 -21.99 15.63
N GLY A 212 0.53 -21.27 16.40
CA GLY A 212 0.97 -20.43 17.51
C GLY A 212 1.71 -19.15 17.11
N ARG A 213 1.55 -18.67 15.88
CA ARG A 213 1.99 -17.31 15.51
C ARG A 213 1.19 -16.30 16.34
N THR A 214 1.92 -15.33 16.85
CA THR A 214 1.39 -14.13 17.49
C THR A 214 1.51 -12.96 16.53
N PHE A 215 0.71 -11.94 16.76
CA PHE A 215 0.71 -10.74 15.91
C PHE A 215 0.94 -9.47 16.73
N PHE A 216 1.64 -9.54 17.87
CA PHE A 216 2.06 -8.32 18.56
C PHE A 216 2.95 -7.48 17.63
N PRO A 217 3.02 -6.15 17.83
CA PRO A 217 3.91 -5.28 17.07
C PRO A 217 5.35 -5.82 17.02
N GLY A 218 5.79 -6.17 15.82
CA GLY A 218 7.14 -6.70 15.54
C GLY A 218 7.28 -8.23 15.50
N ASP A 219 6.25 -9.00 15.88
CA ASP A 219 6.30 -10.48 15.89
C ASP A 219 6.20 -11.08 14.47
N ASP A 220 5.39 -10.44 13.61
CA ASP A 220 5.12 -10.90 12.25
C ASP A 220 5.57 -9.85 11.20
N PRO A 221 6.21 -10.29 10.09
CA PRO A 221 6.73 -9.37 9.08
C PRO A 221 5.65 -8.71 8.22
N PHE A 222 4.45 -9.29 8.13
CA PHE A 222 3.38 -8.79 7.26
C PHE A 222 2.18 -8.30 8.04
N TRP A 223 1.83 -8.97 9.13
CA TRP A 223 0.65 -8.68 9.94
C TRP A 223 1.01 -7.97 11.24
N GLU A 224 0.12 -7.14 11.75
CA GLU A 224 0.25 -6.48 13.06
C GLU A 224 -1.10 -6.34 13.72
N GLY A 225 -1.25 -6.93 14.90
CA GLY A 225 -2.37 -6.74 15.81
C GLY A 225 -2.30 -5.38 16.49
N MET A 226 -3.45 -4.76 16.66
CA MET A 226 -3.59 -3.42 17.22
C MET A 226 -4.00 -3.46 18.69
N ASP A 227 -3.52 -2.48 19.45
CA ASP A 227 -3.85 -2.25 20.87
C ASP A 227 -4.58 -0.89 21.00
N ILE A 228 -5.89 -0.87 20.72
CA ILE A 228 -6.67 0.38 20.61
C ILE A 228 -8.15 0.19 20.98
N TRP A 229 -8.80 1.29 21.37
CA TRP A 229 -10.25 1.46 21.24
C TRP A 229 -10.59 2.20 19.96
N TYR A 230 -11.47 1.64 19.12
CA TYR A 230 -11.79 2.21 17.82
C TYR A 230 -12.92 3.24 17.92
N ALA A 231 -12.53 4.49 18.15
CA ALA A 231 -13.45 5.60 18.38
C ALA A 231 -14.34 5.94 17.17
N GLY A 232 -13.90 5.65 15.95
CA GLY A 232 -14.61 6.01 14.71
C GLY A 232 -16.02 5.42 14.62
N THR A 233 -16.18 4.20 15.10
CA THR A 233 -17.45 3.46 15.14
C THR A 233 -17.97 3.28 16.56
N ARG A 234 -17.24 3.77 17.58
CA ARG A 234 -17.56 3.64 19.01
C ARG A 234 -17.78 2.18 19.38
N ASP A 235 -16.79 1.37 19.03
CA ASP A 235 -16.80 -0.08 19.27
C ASP A 235 -16.95 -0.38 20.76
N LEU A 236 -17.63 -1.48 21.10
CA LEU A 236 -17.91 -1.85 22.49
C LEU A 236 -16.76 -2.66 23.11
N GLU A 237 -15.82 -3.08 22.28
CA GLU A 237 -14.63 -3.84 22.62
C GLU A 237 -13.36 -3.00 22.58
N TRP A 238 -12.38 -3.45 23.36
CA TRP A 238 -10.98 -3.10 23.14
C TRP A 238 -10.38 -4.09 22.13
N TYR A 239 -9.66 -3.59 21.12
CA TYR A 239 -8.83 -4.43 20.26
C TYR A 239 -7.49 -4.66 20.94
N ASP A 240 -7.18 -5.93 21.21
CA ASP A 240 -5.98 -6.39 21.89
C ASP A 240 -5.23 -7.39 21.00
N PRO A 241 -3.91 -7.25 20.76
CA PRO A 241 -3.16 -8.20 19.94
C PRO A 241 -3.14 -9.63 20.52
N GLU A 242 -3.42 -9.80 21.82
CA GLU A 242 -3.51 -11.14 22.42
C GLU A 242 -4.70 -11.97 21.90
N ASN A 243 -5.72 -11.29 21.36
CA ASN A 243 -6.94 -11.91 20.85
C ASN A 243 -6.84 -12.31 19.37
N VAL A 244 -5.65 -12.28 18.78
CA VAL A 244 -5.37 -12.81 17.45
C VAL A 244 -4.13 -13.70 17.44
N TYR A 245 -4.28 -14.91 16.92
CA TYR A 245 -3.19 -15.91 16.84
C TYR A 245 -3.52 -16.97 15.78
N THR A 246 -2.53 -17.76 15.36
CA THR A 246 -2.79 -18.92 14.50
C THR A 246 -2.99 -20.19 15.30
N THR A 247 -3.99 -20.98 14.91
CA THR A 247 -4.20 -22.32 15.45
C THR A 247 -4.98 -23.18 14.46
N ASN A 248 -4.66 -24.47 14.40
CA ASN A 248 -5.35 -25.45 13.55
C ASN A 248 -5.42 -25.00 12.07
N GLY A 249 -4.33 -24.45 11.53
CA GLY A 249 -4.28 -24.05 10.13
C GLY A 249 -5.09 -22.80 9.77
N SER A 250 -5.33 -21.90 10.72
CA SER A 250 -6.03 -20.64 10.45
C SER A 250 -5.53 -19.53 11.39
N MET A 251 -5.60 -18.28 10.93
CA MET A 251 -5.59 -17.12 11.81
C MET A 251 -6.96 -16.99 12.48
N VAL A 252 -6.98 -16.77 13.79
CA VAL A 252 -8.20 -16.73 14.59
C VAL A 252 -8.25 -15.41 15.36
N ILE A 253 -9.33 -14.66 15.17
CA ILE A 253 -9.67 -13.48 15.96
C ILE A 253 -10.74 -13.89 16.98
N LYS A 254 -10.43 -13.76 18.26
CA LYS A 254 -11.30 -14.15 19.37
C LYS A 254 -12.04 -12.93 19.93
N LEU A 255 -13.36 -13.02 20.03
CA LEU A 255 -14.18 -12.08 20.79
C LEU A 255 -14.61 -12.71 22.10
N GLU A 256 -14.38 -12.04 23.22
CA GLU A 256 -14.72 -12.56 24.55
C GLU A 256 -15.22 -11.49 25.52
N GLN A 257 -15.90 -11.93 26.58
CA GLN A 257 -16.24 -11.11 27.72
C GLN A 257 -15.14 -11.17 28.76
N VAL A 258 -14.71 -10.01 29.24
CA VAL A 258 -13.64 -9.87 30.24
C VAL A 258 -14.09 -8.97 31.38
N ASN A 259 -13.31 -8.94 32.46
CA ASN A 259 -13.53 -7.98 33.54
C ASN A 259 -13.13 -6.57 33.04
N PRO A 260 -14.02 -5.56 33.09
CA PRO A 260 -13.70 -4.19 32.67
C PRO A 260 -12.51 -3.58 33.41
N GLY A 261 -12.28 -3.98 34.67
CA GLY A 261 -11.16 -3.49 35.47
C GLY A 261 -9.78 -3.86 34.90
N ASP A 262 -9.73 -4.91 34.06
CA ASP A 262 -8.52 -5.42 33.41
C ASP A 262 -8.50 -5.10 31.90
N ASN A 263 -9.50 -4.39 31.38
CA ASN A 263 -9.71 -4.15 29.95
C ASN A 263 -10.23 -2.74 29.66
N HIS A 264 -9.54 -1.72 30.18
CA HIS A 264 -9.80 -0.33 29.80
C HIS A 264 -11.25 0.11 30.02
N GLU A 265 -11.90 -0.42 31.06
CA GLU A 265 -13.31 -0.18 31.40
C GLU A 265 -14.34 -0.71 30.37
N LEU A 266 -13.92 -1.58 29.44
CA LEU A 266 -14.76 -2.23 28.44
C LEU A 266 -14.99 -3.71 28.79
N GLU A 267 -16.23 -4.18 28.62
CA GLU A 267 -16.64 -5.56 28.93
C GLU A 267 -16.25 -6.57 27.84
N LEU A 268 -15.91 -6.09 26.63
CA LEU A 268 -15.55 -6.93 25.49
C LEU A 268 -14.08 -6.72 25.10
N LYS A 269 -13.44 -7.82 24.71
CA LYS A 269 -12.11 -7.83 24.11
C LYS A 269 -12.15 -8.58 22.78
N SER A 270 -11.53 -8.01 21.76
CA SER A 270 -11.43 -8.57 20.40
C SER A 270 -10.04 -8.26 19.81
N ALA A 271 -9.85 -8.45 18.50
CA ALA A 271 -8.64 -8.01 17.80
C ALA A 271 -8.94 -7.37 16.44
N MET A 272 -8.05 -6.45 16.06
CA MET A 272 -7.91 -5.87 14.72
C MET A 272 -6.47 -6.11 14.28
N VAL A 273 -6.29 -6.66 13.08
CA VAL A 273 -4.98 -6.98 12.51
C VAL A 273 -4.86 -6.34 11.13
N THR A 274 -3.69 -5.80 10.81
CA THR A 274 -3.46 -5.06 9.56
C THR A 274 -2.11 -5.37 8.93
N THR A 275 -2.01 -5.19 7.61
CA THR A 275 -0.74 -5.16 6.88
C THR A 275 -0.17 -3.75 6.68
N TRP A 276 -0.71 -2.75 7.38
CA TRP A 276 -0.35 -1.35 7.24
C TRP A 276 1.17 -1.14 7.20
N ASN A 277 1.65 -0.50 6.14
CA ASN A 277 3.05 -0.19 5.88
C ASN A 277 4.02 -1.42 5.89
N LYS A 278 3.49 -2.64 5.80
CA LYS A 278 4.25 -3.90 5.70
C LYS A 278 4.02 -4.59 4.36
N PHE A 279 2.74 -4.74 3.98
CA PHE A 279 2.35 -5.23 2.65
C PHE A 279 1.18 -4.40 2.14
N CYS A 280 1.31 -3.95 0.88
CA CYS A 280 0.27 -3.20 0.20
C CYS A 280 0.14 -3.68 -1.23
N PHE A 281 -1.00 -3.44 -1.86
CA PHE A 281 -1.20 -3.74 -3.27
C PHE A 281 -2.01 -2.65 -3.98
N SER A 282 -1.79 -2.49 -5.28
CA SER A 282 -2.48 -1.49 -6.11
C SER A 282 -3.12 -2.17 -7.32
N SER A 283 -4.45 -2.10 -7.42
CA SER A 283 -5.26 -2.99 -8.28
C SER A 283 -4.98 -4.47 -7.99
N GLY A 284 -5.72 -5.40 -8.57
CA GLY A 284 -5.48 -6.82 -8.37
C GLY A 284 -6.73 -7.61 -8.01
N TYR A 285 -6.50 -8.85 -7.63
CA TYR A 285 -7.52 -9.73 -7.07
C TYR A 285 -7.08 -10.15 -5.68
N ILE A 286 -7.95 -9.98 -4.69
CA ILE A 286 -7.77 -10.49 -3.34
C ILE A 286 -8.90 -11.47 -3.04
N GLU A 287 -8.53 -12.62 -2.50
CA GLU A 287 -9.46 -13.61 -1.97
C GLU A 287 -9.04 -14.05 -0.58
N ILE A 288 -10.05 -14.27 0.25
CA ILE A 288 -9.90 -14.61 1.65
C ILE A 288 -10.90 -15.71 1.94
N ARG A 289 -10.39 -16.84 2.45
CA ARG A 289 -11.24 -17.95 2.89
C ARG A 289 -11.48 -17.78 4.39
N ALA A 290 -12.71 -17.45 4.77
CA ALA A 290 -13.05 -17.06 6.14
C ALA A 290 -14.32 -17.73 6.66
N GLN A 291 -14.37 -17.95 7.97
CA GLN A 291 -15.51 -18.50 8.70
C GLN A 291 -15.96 -17.47 9.71
N LEU A 292 -17.19 -16.99 9.54
CA LEU A 292 -17.81 -15.93 10.30
C LEU A 292 -18.29 -16.42 11.69
N PRO A 293 -18.27 -15.56 12.71
CA PRO A 293 -18.66 -15.92 14.08
C PRO A 293 -20.19 -15.97 14.28
N GLY A 294 -20.61 -16.80 15.24
CA GLY A 294 -21.99 -16.92 15.71
C GLY A 294 -22.90 -17.79 14.83
N ILE A 295 -24.13 -18.02 15.31
CA ILE A 295 -25.18 -18.60 14.46
C ILE A 295 -25.63 -17.59 13.41
N ALA A 296 -26.18 -18.09 12.29
CA ALA A 296 -26.67 -17.27 11.18
C ALA A 296 -27.67 -16.17 11.58
N THR A 297 -28.42 -16.34 12.68
CA THR A 297 -29.48 -15.42 13.11
C THR A 297 -29.07 -14.48 14.26
N ALA A 298 -27.83 -14.58 14.77
CA ALA A 298 -27.32 -13.73 15.84
C ALA A 298 -27.13 -12.28 15.37
N ALA A 299 -27.47 -11.31 16.21
CA ALA A 299 -27.23 -9.88 15.96
C ALA A 299 -26.19 -9.35 16.94
N GLY A 300 -25.17 -8.68 16.44
CA GLY A 300 -24.13 -8.05 17.28
C GLY A 300 -22.71 -8.26 16.75
N TYR A 301 -22.39 -9.46 16.25
CA TYR A 301 -21.10 -9.70 15.61
C TYR A 301 -20.98 -8.88 14.33
N TRP A 302 -19.83 -8.23 14.16
CA TRP A 302 -19.51 -7.46 12.96
C TRP A 302 -18.09 -7.79 12.48
N PRO A 303 -17.88 -8.97 11.86
CA PRO A 303 -16.61 -9.28 11.22
C PRO A 303 -16.41 -8.40 9.98
N GLY A 304 -15.22 -7.81 9.89
CA GLY A 304 -14.78 -6.98 8.77
C GLY A 304 -13.59 -7.61 8.06
N LEU A 305 -13.67 -7.68 6.73
CA LEU A 305 -12.52 -7.85 5.84
C LEU A 305 -12.53 -6.66 4.88
N TRP A 306 -11.49 -5.84 4.92
CA TRP A 306 -11.49 -4.57 4.19
C TRP A 306 -10.07 -4.11 3.91
N THR A 307 -9.97 -3.05 3.13
CA THR A 307 -8.70 -2.46 2.72
C THR A 307 -8.74 -0.95 2.84
N LEU A 308 -7.60 -0.36 3.19
CA LEU A 308 -7.45 1.08 3.38
C LEU A 308 -6.18 1.59 2.67
N GLY A 309 -6.24 2.79 2.08
CA GLY A 309 -5.05 3.41 1.49
C GLY A 309 -3.93 3.63 2.52
N ASN A 310 -2.68 3.31 2.15
CA ASN A 310 -1.55 3.20 3.09
C ASN A 310 -1.14 4.51 3.79
N LEU A 311 -1.54 5.67 3.25
CA LEU A 311 -1.31 6.96 3.92
C LEU A 311 -2.13 7.13 5.21
N GLY A 312 -3.10 6.25 5.47
CA GLY A 312 -3.94 6.25 6.65
C GLY A 312 -3.67 4.99 7.46
N ARG A 313 -3.79 5.12 8.78
CA ARG A 313 -3.74 3.99 9.70
C ARG A 313 -5.09 3.88 10.38
N ALA A 314 -5.75 2.73 10.24
CA ALA A 314 -7.07 2.50 10.84
C ALA A 314 -7.02 2.78 12.35
N GLY A 315 -8.03 3.45 12.90
CA GLY A 315 -8.08 3.85 14.31
C GLY A 315 -7.26 5.09 14.68
N TYR A 316 -6.30 5.54 13.85
CA TYR A 316 -5.50 6.74 14.11
C TYR A 316 -6.11 7.96 13.42
N GLY A 317 -6.99 8.66 14.14
CA GLY A 317 -7.83 9.74 13.60
C GLY A 317 -7.05 10.83 12.84
N ALA A 318 -5.93 11.30 13.39
CA ALA A 318 -5.10 12.33 12.75
C ALA A 318 -4.59 11.93 11.35
N THR A 319 -4.33 10.65 11.11
CA THR A 319 -3.87 10.18 9.79
C THR A 319 -4.98 10.24 8.74
N ASN A 320 -6.22 10.02 9.17
CA ASN A 320 -7.41 9.98 8.32
C ASN A 320 -8.07 11.37 8.15
N ASP A 321 -7.71 12.36 8.97
CA ASP A 321 -8.20 13.73 8.89
C ASP A 321 -7.91 14.36 7.51
N GLY A 322 -8.99 14.61 6.76
CA GLY A 322 -8.94 15.09 5.37
C GLY A 322 -8.33 14.11 4.38
N MET A 323 -8.20 12.84 4.74
CA MET A 323 -7.66 11.79 3.87
C MET A 323 -8.72 10.76 3.56
N TRP A 324 -9.44 10.29 4.58
CA TRP A 324 -10.56 9.36 4.42
C TRP A 324 -11.87 10.14 4.23
N PRO A 325 -12.80 9.68 3.38
CA PRO A 325 -12.72 8.55 2.44
C PRO A 325 -12.37 9.01 1.02
N TYR A 326 -11.48 10.01 0.86
CA TYR A 326 -11.22 10.57 -0.45
C TYR A 326 -10.63 9.51 -1.40
N SER A 327 -11.09 9.53 -2.65
CA SER A 327 -10.45 8.85 -3.78
C SER A 327 -10.51 9.80 -4.99
N TYR A 328 -9.64 10.81 -4.95
CA TYR A 328 -9.83 12.02 -5.73
C TYR A 328 -8.51 12.73 -6.10
N ASP A 329 -8.38 13.10 -7.38
CA ASP A 329 -7.20 13.75 -7.96
C ASP A 329 -7.56 15.08 -8.67
N SER A 330 -8.78 15.58 -8.55
CA SER A 330 -9.19 16.84 -9.19
C SER A 330 -8.89 18.03 -8.29
N CYS A 331 -8.54 19.17 -8.91
CA CYS A 331 -8.40 20.45 -8.20
C CYS A 331 -9.63 21.32 -8.43
N ASP A 332 -10.66 21.14 -7.59
CA ASP A 332 -11.93 21.87 -7.62
C ASP A 332 -12.54 21.98 -6.20
N VAL A 333 -13.80 22.41 -6.11
CA VAL A 333 -14.48 22.63 -4.83
C VAL A 333 -14.60 21.36 -3.97
N GLY A 334 -14.48 20.17 -4.56
CA GLY A 334 -14.54 18.90 -3.84
C GLY A 334 -13.43 18.71 -2.81
N VAL A 335 -12.31 19.40 -2.98
CA VAL A 335 -11.17 19.34 -2.04
C VAL A 335 -11.28 20.36 -0.91
N MET A 336 -12.29 21.22 -0.93
CA MET A 336 -12.51 22.28 0.04
C MET A 336 -13.39 21.81 1.21
N PRO A 337 -13.31 22.46 2.38
CA PRO A 337 -14.18 22.15 3.51
C PRO A 337 -15.66 22.17 3.14
N ASN A 338 -16.38 21.14 3.58
CA ASN A 338 -17.82 20.94 3.33
C ASN A 338 -18.20 20.91 1.83
N GLN A 339 -17.23 20.70 0.92
CA GLN A 339 -17.40 20.86 -0.53
C GLN A 339 -17.93 22.25 -0.92
N THR A 340 -17.45 23.29 -0.24
CA THR A 340 -17.88 24.68 -0.50
C THR A 340 -16.72 25.57 -0.94
N ASP A 341 -17.02 26.62 -1.70
CA ASP A 341 -16.04 27.65 -2.04
C ASP A 341 -15.48 28.35 -0.78
N ALA A 342 -14.39 29.11 -0.92
CA ALA A 342 -13.76 29.79 0.22
C ALA A 342 -14.70 30.78 0.95
N GLY A 343 -15.74 31.29 0.27
CA GLY A 343 -16.75 32.17 0.85
C GLY A 343 -17.93 31.42 1.48
N ARG A 344 -17.99 30.09 1.35
CA ARG A 344 -19.14 29.22 1.67
C ARG A 344 -20.43 29.66 0.96
N THR A 345 -20.31 30.17 -0.26
CA THR A 345 -21.45 30.69 -1.05
C THR A 345 -21.98 29.72 -2.10
N GLY A 346 -21.25 28.66 -2.39
CA GLY A 346 -21.65 27.64 -3.33
C GLY A 346 -20.73 26.43 -3.28
N PRO A 347 -21.06 25.37 -4.02
CA PRO A 347 -22.22 25.21 -4.90
C PRO A 347 -23.54 25.09 -4.13
N ALA A 348 -24.65 25.47 -4.78
CA ALA A 348 -25.97 25.46 -4.15
C ALA A 348 -26.35 24.07 -3.58
N ALA A 349 -25.96 23.00 -4.26
CA ALA A 349 -26.22 21.63 -3.80
C ALA A 349 -25.43 21.22 -2.55
N ALA A 350 -24.31 21.89 -2.24
CA ALA A 350 -23.53 21.62 -1.03
C ALA A 350 -24.03 22.42 0.19
N ILE A 351 -24.54 23.64 -0.03
CA ILE A 351 -24.99 24.55 1.05
C ILE A 351 -26.48 24.46 1.37
N THR A 352 -27.27 23.84 0.49
CA THR A 352 -28.71 23.65 0.73
C THR A 352 -28.87 22.43 1.65
N PRO A 353 -29.58 22.56 2.78
CA PRO A 353 -29.85 21.43 3.65
C PRO A 353 -30.54 20.29 2.89
N LEU A 354 -30.01 19.08 3.03
CA LEU A 354 -30.57 17.87 2.43
C LEU A 354 -31.94 17.56 3.04
N GLU A 355 -32.83 17.01 2.21
CA GLU A 355 -34.12 16.50 2.65
C GLU A 355 -34.03 15.01 3.02
N ALA A 356 -35.04 14.49 3.72
CA ALA A 356 -35.15 13.05 3.96
C ALA A 356 -35.24 12.29 2.62
N PRO A 357 -34.64 11.09 2.48
CA PRO A 357 -33.98 10.30 3.52
C PRO A 357 -32.47 10.58 3.69
N TRP A 358 -31.92 11.56 2.98
CA TRP A 358 -30.48 11.85 2.95
C TRP A 358 -30.02 12.78 4.08
N ALA A 359 -30.95 13.58 4.59
CA ALA A 359 -30.78 14.44 5.77
C ALA A 359 -30.18 13.67 6.96
N ARG A 360 -29.20 14.29 7.62
CA ARG A 360 -28.60 13.82 8.87
C ARG A 360 -28.60 14.99 9.87
N PRO A 361 -29.53 15.03 10.83
CA PRO A 361 -29.66 16.14 11.78
C PRO A 361 -28.39 16.41 12.58
N ASP A 362 -27.64 15.36 12.91
CA ASP A 362 -26.36 15.45 13.64
C ASP A 362 -25.27 16.20 12.87
N PHE A 363 -25.45 16.38 11.55
CA PHE A 363 -24.58 17.13 10.66
C PHE A 363 -25.30 18.33 10.04
N ASN A 364 -26.28 18.90 10.73
CA ASN A 364 -27.10 20.03 10.25
C ASN A 364 -27.79 19.80 8.90
N ASN A 365 -27.97 18.54 8.49
CA ASN A 365 -28.40 18.15 7.15
C ASN A 365 -27.51 18.71 6.03
N GLU A 366 -26.25 19.05 6.30
CA GLU A 366 -25.30 19.47 5.27
C GLU A 366 -24.89 18.28 4.39
N LEU A 367 -24.52 18.56 3.14
CA LEU A 367 -24.03 17.52 2.23
C LEU A 367 -22.71 16.92 2.72
N SER A 368 -21.80 17.76 3.21
CA SER A 368 -20.48 17.31 3.64
C SER A 368 -20.06 18.03 4.92
N TYR A 369 -19.50 17.27 5.84
CA TYR A 369 -18.84 17.74 7.05
C TYR A 369 -17.34 17.45 7.02
N LEU A 370 -16.81 17.10 5.85
CA LEU A 370 -15.39 16.83 5.67
C LEU A 370 -14.57 18.13 5.73
N PRO A 371 -13.37 18.10 6.34
CA PRO A 371 -12.51 19.27 6.47
C PRO A 371 -11.81 19.68 5.16
N GLY A 372 -12.15 19.04 4.05
CA GLY A 372 -11.43 19.15 2.78
C GLY A 372 -10.25 18.20 2.68
N GLN A 373 -9.90 17.83 1.45
CA GLN A 373 -8.81 16.89 1.18
C GLN A 373 -7.47 17.55 1.55
N ARG A 374 -6.77 16.93 2.51
CA ARG A 374 -5.52 17.43 3.09
C ARG A 374 -4.38 17.40 2.08
N LEU A 375 -4.22 16.29 1.38
CA LEU A 375 -3.18 16.09 0.34
C LEU A 375 -3.84 16.14 -1.04
N SER A 376 -4.40 17.30 -1.39
CA SER A 376 -5.17 17.45 -2.63
C SER A 376 -4.30 17.88 -3.81
N ALA A 377 -4.85 17.71 -5.02
CA ALA A 377 -4.22 18.21 -6.23
C ALA A 377 -4.03 19.75 -6.22
N CYS A 378 -4.79 20.49 -5.41
CA CYS A 378 -4.66 21.95 -5.29
C CYS A 378 -3.53 22.41 -4.34
N THR A 379 -2.79 21.49 -3.73
CA THR A 379 -1.69 21.86 -2.83
C THR A 379 -0.63 22.72 -3.55
N CYS A 380 -0.23 23.84 -2.96
CA CYS A 380 0.77 24.74 -3.55
C CYS A 380 2.11 24.02 -3.73
N LYS A 381 2.85 24.36 -4.80
CA LYS A 381 4.17 23.76 -5.08
C LYS A 381 5.14 23.94 -3.91
N GLY A 382 5.82 22.85 -3.52
CA GLY A 382 6.83 22.86 -2.45
C GLY A 382 6.27 22.77 -1.04
N GLN A 383 4.96 22.63 -0.88
CA GLN A 383 4.33 22.28 0.39
C GLN A 383 4.55 20.79 0.71
N ASP A 384 4.26 20.42 1.95
CA ASP A 384 4.30 19.04 2.41
C ASP A 384 3.22 18.20 1.70
N HIS A 385 3.66 17.41 0.71
CA HIS A 385 2.78 16.60 -0.12
C HIS A 385 3.54 15.38 -0.67
N PRO A 386 3.04 14.14 -0.48
CA PRO A 386 3.74 12.95 -0.94
C PRO A 386 3.60 12.70 -2.44
N GLY A 387 2.46 13.05 -3.04
CA GLY A 387 2.21 12.81 -4.46
C GLY A 387 3.27 13.47 -5.37
N PRO A 388 3.61 12.85 -6.51
CA PRO A 388 4.53 13.44 -7.47
C PRO A 388 3.96 14.75 -8.05
N TRP A 389 4.86 15.69 -8.32
CA TRP A 389 4.53 16.93 -9.03
C TRP A 389 4.38 16.67 -10.53
N ILE A 390 3.28 17.12 -11.13
CA ILE A 390 2.98 16.96 -12.55
C ILE A 390 3.28 18.27 -13.26
N ASP A 391 4.50 18.40 -13.82
CA ASP A 391 4.98 19.67 -14.40
C ASP A 391 4.08 20.22 -15.52
N GLY A 392 3.49 19.34 -16.33
CA GLY A 392 2.58 19.74 -17.41
C GLY A 392 1.24 20.32 -16.94
N GLU A 393 0.84 20.02 -15.71
CA GLU A 393 -0.45 20.41 -15.12
C GLU A 393 -0.29 21.42 -13.97
N ASN A 394 0.94 21.74 -13.58
CA ASN A 394 1.28 22.65 -12.49
C ASN A 394 0.53 22.33 -11.18
N ARG A 395 0.46 21.05 -10.84
CA ARG A 395 -0.23 20.54 -9.66
C ARG A 395 0.43 19.27 -9.13
N TYR A 396 0.11 18.90 -7.90
CA TYR A 396 0.40 17.55 -7.40
C TYR A 396 -0.63 16.55 -7.90
N ARG A 397 -0.23 15.28 -8.00
CA ARG A 397 -1.18 14.17 -7.95
C ARG A 397 -1.80 14.13 -6.56
N GLY A 398 -3.09 14.36 -6.42
CA GLY A 398 -3.84 14.25 -5.17
C GLY A 398 -3.72 12.84 -4.58
N ARG A 399 -3.64 12.80 -3.25
CA ARG A 399 -3.42 11.60 -2.44
C ARG A 399 -4.43 11.52 -1.33
N SER A 400 -4.74 10.30 -0.90
CA SER A 400 -5.81 10.07 0.07
C SER A 400 -5.75 8.68 0.69
N THR A 401 -6.79 8.32 1.45
CA THR A 401 -6.94 7.01 2.11
C THR A 401 -8.31 6.43 1.78
N PRO A 402 -8.49 5.94 0.54
CA PRO A 402 -9.74 5.32 0.11
C PRO A 402 -9.94 3.98 0.83
N GLU A 403 -11.18 3.48 0.80
CA GLU A 403 -11.61 2.26 1.47
C GLU A 403 -12.42 1.36 0.54
N LEU A 404 -12.10 0.07 0.53
CA LEU A 404 -12.90 -0.99 -0.10
C LEU A 404 -13.14 -2.11 0.90
N ASP A 405 -14.42 -2.42 1.10
CA ASP A 405 -14.88 -3.44 2.04
C ASP A 405 -15.17 -4.73 1.27
N ILE A 406 -14.40 -5.78 1.56
CA ILE A 406 -14.64 -7.12 1.00
C ILE A 406 -15.94 -7.67 1.61
N ILE A 407 -16.05 -7.60 2.94
CA ILE A 407 -17.27 -7.85 3.70
C ILE A 407 -17.30 -6.99 4.97
N GLU A 408 -18.48 -6.51 5.28
CA GLU A 408 -18.91 -6.14 6.63
C GLU A 408 -20.17 -6.96 6.94
N ALA A 409 -20.01 -8.08 7.66
CA ALA A 409 -21.13 -8.99 7.88
C ALA A 409 -21.96 -8.59 9.10
N GLN A 410 -23.28 -8.76 9.00
CA GLN A 410 -24.23 -8.54 10.08
C GLN A 410 -25.53 -9.28 9.81
N LYS A 411 -26.39 -9.35 10.84
CA LYS A 411 -27.76 -9.81 10.65
C LYS A 411 -28.49 -8.91 9.65
N CYS A 412 -29.13 -9.49 8.65
CA CYS A 412 -29.85 -8.71 7.64
C CYS A 412 -31.07 -8.00 8.22
N LYS A 413 -30.90 -6.73 8.62
CA LYS A 413 -31.97 -5.89 9.21
C LYS A 413 -33.26 -5.86 8.39
N ARG A 414 -33.14 -5.95 7.06
CA ARG A 414 -34.27 -5.73 6.13
C ARG A 414 -35.21 -6.91 5.96
N ARG A 415 -34.85 -8.08 6.47
CA ARG A 415 -35.56 -9.32 6.18
C ARG A 415 -36.32 -9.89 7.37
N GLY A 416 -36.56 -9.03 8.37
CA GLY A 416 -37.32 -9.37 9.57
C GLY A 416 -36.48 -10.02 10.66
N ALA A 417 -37.15 -10.50 11.72
CA ALA A 417 -36.50 -11.04 12.90
C ALA A 417 -35.79 -12.39 12.66
N ASP A 418 -36.26 -13.17 11.69
CA ASP A 418 -35.73 -14.49 11.32
C ASP A 418 -34.68 -14.40 10.20
N SER A 419 -34.15 -13.20 9.94
CA SER A 419 -33.15 -13.01 8.90
C SER A 419 -31.80 -13.60 9.30
N HIS A 420 -31.13 -14.14 8.28
CA HIS A 420 -29.77 -14.66 8.39
C HIS A 420 -28.76 -13.54 8.16
N GLN A 421 -27.46 -13.86 8.16
CA GLN A 421 -26.41 -12.88 7.90
C GLN A 421 -26.37 -12.44 6.43
N CYS A 422 -25.95 -11.19 6.22
CA CYS A 422 -25.49 -10.68 4.94
C CYS A 422 -24.23 -9.85 5.13
N ALA A 423 -23.47 -9.73 4.06
CA ALA A 423 -22.34 -8.82 3.95
C ALA A 423 -22.79 -7.53 3.24
N SER A 424 -22.45 -6.38 3.83
CA SER A 424 -22.26 -5.16 3.05
C SER A 424 -20.93 -5.28 2.31
N GLN A 425 -20.95 -4.99 1.02
CA GLN A 425 -19.78 -4.94 0.16
C GLN A 425 -19.76 -3.56 -0.49
N SER A 426 -18.75 -2.77 -0.16
CA SER A 426 -18.80 -1.32 -0.35
C SER A 426 -17.48 -0.73 -0.83
N ALA A 427 -17.62 0.40 -1.52
CA ALA A 427 -16.54 1.34 -1.77
C ALA A 427 -16.95 2.71 -1.23
N GLN A 428 -16.08 3.32 -0.43
CA GLN A 428 -16.30 4.64 0.15
C GLN A 428 -15.60 5.72 -0.69
N PHE A 429 -16.28 6.84 -0.88
CA PHE A 429 -15.83 7.93 -1.72
C PHE A 429 -16.07 9.29 -1.06
N ALA A 430 -15.12 10.18 -1.26
CA ALA A 430 -15.30 11.62 -1.23
C ALA A 430 -14.57 12.24 -2.43
N PRO A 431 -15.04 13.40 -2.95
CA PRO A 431 -16.23 14.16 -2.54
C PRO A 431 -17.56 13.52 -2.96
N PHE A 432 -18.68 14.11 -2.55
CA PHE A 432 -20.02 13.54 -2.70
C PHE A 432 -20.83 14.16 -3.85
N ASN A 433 -21.63 13.35 -4.53
CA ASN A 433 -22.72 13.79 -5.38
C ASN A 433 -23.81 14.49 -4.58
N LYS A 434 -24.62 15.31 -5.25
CA LYS A 434 -25.88 15.77 -4.69
C LYS A 434 -26.72 14.59 -4.18
N ASP A 435 -27.24 14.71 -2.96
CA ASP A 435 -28.10 13.70 -2.31
C ASP A 435 -27.46 12.30 -2.25
N TYR A 436 -26.12 12.22 -2.31
CA TYR A 436 -25.35 10.96 -2.38
C TYR A 436 -25.75 10.04 -3.55
N GLN A 437 -26.34 10.61 -4.62
CA GLN A 437 -26.81 9.83 -5.78
C GLN A 437 -25.66 9.52 -6.73
N PHE A 438 -25.15 8.29 -6.67
CA PHE A 438 -24.26 7.76 -7.70
C PHE A 438 -25.05 7.31 -8.94
N ASN A 439 -24.37 7.16 -10.07
CA ASN A 439 -24.96 6.65 -11.30
C ASN A 439 -25.16 5.13 -11.20
N GLU A 440 -26.39 4.70 -10.95
CA GLU A 440 -26.74 3.29 -10.83
C GLU A 440 -26.45 2.46 -12.10
N ALA A 441 -26.39 3.07 -13.28
CA ALA A 441 -26.02 2.38 -14.51
C ALA A 441 -24.54 1.94 -14.53
N GLY A 442 -23.71 2.56 -13.66
CA GLY A 442 -22.34 2.12 -13.39
C GLY A 442 -22.25 0.98 -12.38
N VAL A 443 -23.38 0.41 -11.93
CA VAL A 443 -23.40 -0.73 -11.00
C VAL A 443 -24.18 -1.90 -11.59
N GLU A 444 -23.46 -2.99 -11.86
CA GLU A 444 -23.99 -4.24 -12.41
C GLU A 444 -24.18 -5.28 -11.31
N ILE A 445 -25.39 -5.82 -11.17
CA ILE A 445 -25.68 -6.93 -10.25
C ILE A 445 -25.45 -8.24 -11.01
N ASN A 446 -24.47 -9.04 -10.57
CA ASN A 446 -24.09 -10.29 -11.22
C ASN A 446 -24.84 -11.50 -10.66
N ALA A 447 -25.29 -11.45 -9.40
CA ALA A 447 -26.04 -12.51 -8.73
C ALA A 447 -27.36 -11.99 -8.11
N PRO A 448 -28.38 -11.64 -8.92
CA PRO A 448 -29.60 -10.98 -8.46
C PRO A 448 -30.45 -11.79 -7.47
N ASP A 449 -30.26 -13.12 -7.40
CA ASP A 449 -30.96 -13.98 -6.44
C ASP A 449 -30.37 -13.88 -5.01
N LYS A 450 -29.14 -13.36 -4.87
CA LYS A 450 -28.43 -13.23 -3.59
C LYS A 450 -28.12 -11.78 -3.19
N VAL A 451 -28.09 -10.88 -4.17
CA VAL A 451 -27.53 -9.53 -4.03
C VAL A 451 -28.59 -8.50 -4.34
N GLU A 452 -28.71 -7.51 -3.46
CA GLU A 452 -29.55 -6.34 -3.64
C GLU A 452 -28.71 -5.07 -3.48
N ARG A 453 -29.08 -3.98 -4.18
CA ARG A 453 -28.43 -2.68 -3.96
C ARG A 453 -28.71 -2.19 -2.55
N ASN A 454 -27.71 -1.56 -1.94
CA ASN A 454 -27.87 -0.97 -0.62
C ASN A 454 -28.55 0.42 -0.74
N PRO A 455 -29.76 0.65 -0.19
CA PRO A 455 -30.38 1.97 -0.09
C PRO A 455 -29.61 2.94 0.81
N TYR A 456 -28.62 2.49 1.58
CA TYR A 456 -27.68 3.38 2.24
C TYR A 456 -26.62 3.83 1.23
N HIS A 457 -26.59 5.12 0.91
CA HIS A 457 -25.63 5.71 -0.01
C HIS A 457 -24.58 6.58 0.69
N GLY A 458 -24.62 6.67 2.02
CA GLY A 458 -23.66 7.48 2.78
C GLY A 458 -24.25 8.38 3.88
N SER A 459 -23.42 9.32 4.29
CA SER A 459 -23.63 10.35 5.31
C SER A 459 -22.78 11.58 5.00
N ALA A 460 -22.85 12.62 5.82
CA ALA A 460 -22.02 13.81 5.64
C ALA A 460 -20.50 13.56 5.79
N LEU A 461 -20.09 12.34 6.12
CA LEU A 461 -18.69 11.94 6.24
C LEU A 461 -18.23 11.00 5.12
N GLN A 462 -19.16 10.39 4.37
CA GLN A 462 -18.82 9.47 3.29
C GLN A 462 -19.96 9.32 2.28
N GLN A 463 -19.62 9.13 1.01
CA GLN A 463 -20.54 8.53 0.05
C GLN A 463 -20.15 7.07 -0.17
N SER A 464 -21.14 6.18 -0.14
CA SER A 464 -20.95 4.75 -0.30
C SER A 464 -21.62 4.27 -1.59
N VAL A 465 -20.90 3.50 -2.39
CA VAL A 465 -21.50 2.65 -3.44
C VAL A 465 -21.41 1.22 -2.95
N SER A 466 -22.56 0.60 -2.68
CA SER A 466 -22.58 -0.70 -2.01
C SER A 466 -23.77 -1.57 -2.36
N CYS A 467 -23.57 -2.87 -2.19
CA CYS A 467 -24.62 -3.88 -2.26
C CYS A 467 -24.64 -4.74 -1.00
N ILE A 468 -25.80 -5.30 -0.70
CA ILE A 468 -26.00 -6.26 0.38
C ILE A 468 -26.11 -7.66 -0.24
N THR A 469 -25.24 -8.57 0.18
CA THR A 469 -25.18 -9.94 -0.32
C THR A 469 -25.51 -10.93 0.79
N ASN A 470 -26.40 -11.88 0.53
CA ASN A 470 -26.66 -13.00 1.45
C ASN A 470 -25.42 -13.88 1.57
N VAL A 471 -25.00 -14.13 2.80
CA VAL A 471 -23.90 -15.04 3.08
C VAL A 471 -24.47 -16.40 3.49
N SER A 472 -23.77 -17.47 3.12
CA SER A 472 -24.17 -18.84 3.44
C SER A 472 -24.03 -19.13 4.93
N ASP A 473 -25.05 -19.74 5.52
CA ASP A 473 -25.01 -20.22 6.91
C ASP A 473 -23.90 -21.24 7.14
N THR A 474 -23.48 -21.96 6.09
CA THR A 474 -22.37 -22.90 6.18
C THR A 474 -21.08 -22.18 6.54
N SER A 475 -20.90 -20.93 6.12
CA SER A 475 -19.70 -20.14 6.46
C SER A 475 -19.70 -19.61 7.90
N MET A 476 -20.74 -19.91 8.70
CA MET A 476 -20.91 -19.42 10.07
C MET A 476 -20.54 -20.50 11.10
N ARG A 477 -20.04 -20.10 12.27
CA ARG A 477 -19.79 -21.01 13.39
C ARG A 477 -20.18 -20.39 14.73
N ASP A 478 -21.07 -21.07 15.45
CA ASP A 478 -21.46 -20.67 16.80
C ASP A 478 -20.61 -21.34 17.87
N GLY A 479 -19.69 -20.58 18.45
CA GLY A 479 -18.82 -21.06 19.51
C GLY A 479 -17.98 -22.27 19.11
N GLY A 480 -17.29 -22.85 20.10
CA GLY A 480 -16.38 -23.96 19.90
C GLY A 480 -15.09 -23.54 19.20
N PHE A 481 -13.95 -23.95 19.77
CA PHE A 481 -12.63 -23.61 19.23
C PHE A 481 -12.52 -23.99 17.75
N PRO A 482 -11.89 -23.18 16.88
CA PRO A 482 -11.76 -23.49 15.45
C PRO A 482 -11.10 -24.85 15.25
N GLY A 483 -11.65 -25.67 14.35
CA GLY A 483 -11.06 -26.96 13.96
C GLY A 483 -10.26 -26.82 12.66
N GLU A 484 -9.41 -27.81 12.35
CA GLU A 484 -8.52 -27.77 11.17
C GLU A 484 -9.23 -27.48 9.84
N HIS A 485 -10.49 -27.92 9.71
CA HIS A 485 -11.29 -27.71 8.50
C HIS A 485 -12.73 -27.35 8.86
N GLY A 486 -13.03 -26.05 8.81
CA GLY A 486 -14.39 -25.51 8.88
C GLY A 486 -15.06 -25.41 7.51
N ASP A 487 -16.38 -25.27 7.53
CA ASP A 487 -17.11 -24.73 6.39
C ASP A 487 -16.76 -23.23 6.29
N TYR A 488 -15.79 -22.87 5.45
CA TYR A 488 -15.36 -21.49 5.19
C TYR A 488 -15.99 -20.97 3.90
N GLY A 489 -16.39 -19.70 3.90
CA GLY A 489 -16.79 -18.95 2.69
C GLY A 489 -15.57 -18.34 1.99
N LEU A 490 -15.67 -18.11 0.68
CA LEU A 490 -14.67 -17.39 -0.11
C LEU A 490 -15.16 -15.96 -0.39
N PHE A 491 -14.45 -14.98 0.12
CA PHE A 491 -14.78 -13.56 0.01
C PHE A 491 -13.64 -12.81 -0.65
N GLY A 492 -13.94 -11.76 -1.42
CA GLY A 492 -12.89 -10.99 -2.08
C GLY A 492 -13.40 -9.90 -2.99
N PHE A 493 -12.46 -9.28 -3.71
CA PHE A 493 -12.76 -8.48 -4.88
C PHE A 493 -11.64 -8.57 -5.92
N GLU A 494 -12.02 -8.44 -7.19
CA GLU A 494 -11.12 -8.04 -8.28
C GLU A 494 -11.31 -6.54 -8.51
N TYR A 495 -10.26 -5.75 -8.47
CA TYR A 495 -10.32 -4.35 -8.86
C TYR A 495 -9.20 -3.93 -9.78
N TYR A 496 -9.49 -2.96 -10.62
CA TYR A 496 -8.54 -2.36 -11.51
C TYR A 496 -8.82 -0.88 -11.64
N ALA A 497 -7.82 -0.06 -11.32
CA ALA A 497 -7.82 1.36 -11.60
C ALA A 497 -7.03 1.61 -12.88
N ASP A 498 -7.74 1.99 -13.94
CA ASP A 498 -7.10 2.24 -15.23
C ASP A 498 -6.26 3.54 -15.15
N PRO A 499 -4.95 3.48 -15.45
CA PRO A 499 -4.06 4.63 -15.29
C PRO A 499 -4.28 5.72 -16.36
N THR A 500 -5.05 5.44 -17.41
CA THR A 500 -5.26 6.33 -18.55
C THR A 500 -6.68 6.86 -18.65
N ASP A 501 -7.67 6.06 -18.26
CA ASP A 501 -9.09 6.38 -18.37
C ASP A 501 -9.86 5.85 -17.15
N PRO A 502 -10.04 6.69 -16.11
CA PRO A 502 -10.71 6.30 -14.88
C PRO A 502 -12.09 5.66 -15.08
N LEU A 503 -12.79 5.95 -16.18
CA LEU A 503 -14.10 5.40 -16.49
C LEU A 503 -14.06 3.90 -16.84
N LYS A 504 -12.89 3.37 -17.23
CA LYS A 504 -12.67 1.93 -17.47
C LYS A 504 -12.28 1.16 -16.22
N SER A 505 -12.13 1.85 -15.10
CA SER A 505 -11.84 1.23 -13.82
C SER A 505 -13.05 0.47 -13.29
N TYR A 506 -12.82 -0.54 -12.47
CA TYR A 506 -13.90 -1.31 -11.83
C TYR A 506 -13.44 -1.94 -10.53
N VAL A 507 -14.42 -2.32 -9.71
CA VAL A 507 -14.29 -3.25 -8.59
C VAL A 507 -15.42 -4.28 -8.73
N THR A 508 -15.10 -5.56 -8.65
CA THR A 508 -16.03 -6.68 -8.73
C THR A 508 -15.89 -7.51 -7.46
N TRP A 509 -16.96 -7.63 -6.69
CA TRP A 509 -16.94 -8.34 -5.41
C TRP A 509 -17.32 -9.81 -5.52
N ILE A 510 -16.87 -10.57 -4.53
CA ILE A 510 -17.14 -12.00 -4.35
C ILE A 510 -17.65 -12.24 -2.93
N ALA A 511 -18.68 -13.07 -2.81
CA ALA A 511 -19.09 -13.67 -1.54
C ALA A 511 -19.48 -15.12 -1.76
N ASP A 512 -19.04 -16.00 -0.87
CA ASP A 512 -19.17 -17.47 -0.99
C ASP A 512 -18.76 -18.01 -2.37
N GLY A 513 -17.69 -17.46 -2.95
CA GLY A 513 -17.16 -17.85 -4.27
C GLY A 513 -18.02 -17.43 -5.46
N ILE A 514 -19.07 -16.64 -5.25
CA ILE A 514 -19.95 -16.12 -6.30
C ILE A 514 -19.64 -14.65 -6.54
N ARG A 515 -19.48 -14.27 -7.82
CA ARG A 515 -19.40 -12.86 -8.25
C ARG A 515 -20.72 -12.15 -7.92
N THR A 516 -20.68 -11.15 -7.05
CA THR A 516 -21.88 -10.52 -6.49
C THR A 516 -22.36 -9.36 -7.35
N HIS A 517 -21.52 -8.35 -7.49
CA HIS A 517 -21.78 -7.15 -8.26
C HIS A 517 -20.47 -6.50 -8.71
N THR A 518 -20.58 -5.57 -9.64
CA THR A 518 -19.47 -4.76 -10.16
C THR A 518 -19.82 -3.28 -10.10
N VAL A 519 -18.93 -2.49 -9.53
CA VAL A 519 -18.97 -1.02 -9.56
C VAL A 519 -17.92 -0.55 -10.56
N TYR A 520 -18.37 0.10 -11.63
CA TYR A 520 -17.51 0.72 -12.62
C TYR A 520 -17.18 2.16 -12.22
N GLY A 521 -16.06 2.71 -12.70
CA GLY A 521 -15.69 4.11 -12.46
C GLY A 521 -16.74 5.12 -12.94
N THR A 522 -17.60 4.72 -13.87
CA THR A 522 -18.77 5.51 -14.32
C THR A 522 -19.86 5.69 -13.25
N ALA A 523 -19.87 4.89 -12.18
CA ALA A 523 -20.81 5.02 -11.07
C ALA A 523 -20.59 6.34 -10.30
N VAL A 524 -19.33 6.75 -10.13
CA VAL A 524 -18.92 7.93 -9.34
C VAL A 524 -18.28 9.00 -10.22
N GLY A 525 -18.91 9.26 -11.37
CA GLY A 525 -18.49 10.30 -12.30
C GLY A 525 -18.63 11.72 -11.75
N ALA A 526 -18.21 12.69 -12.57
CA ALA A 526 -18.35 14.11 -12.24
C ALA A 526 -19.81 14.48 -11.94
N ASP A 527 -20.00 15.38 -10.98
CA ASP A 527 -21.31 15.86 -10.55
C ASP A 527 -21.41 17.36 -10.77
N VAL A 528 -22.24 17.77 -11.72
CA VAL A 528 -22.36 19.18 -12.11
C VAL A 528 -23.06 20.03 -11.04
N ASP A 529 -23.96 19.44 -10.26
CA ASP A 529 -24.73 20.13 -9.23
C ASP A 529 -23.85 20.52 -8.05
N THR A 530 -22.93 19.64 -7.65
CA THR A 530 -21.92 19.88 -6.61
C THR A 530 -20.56 20.33 -7.16
N GLN A 531 -20.45 20.53 -8.48
CA GLN A 531 -19.25 21.03 -9.17
C GLN A 531 -17.96 20.24 -8.87
N VAL A 532 -18.08 18.93 -8.66
CA VAL A 532 -16.93 18.04 -8.42
C VAL A 532 -16.65 17.18 -9.65
N GLY A 533 -15.37 16.96 -9.94
CA GLY A 533 -14.88 15.99 -10.90
C GLY A 533 -15.20 14.53 -10.55
N PRO A 534 -14.77 13.59 -11.40
CA PRO A 534 -14.98 12.16 -11.17
C PRO A 534 -14.16 11.69 -9.97
N ARG A 535 -14.75 10.84 -9.14
CA ARG A 535 -13.99 10.06 -8.15
C ARG A 535 -13.34 8.88 -8.85
N LEU A 536 -12.27 8.37 -8.24
CA LEU A 536 -11.47 7.30 -8.79
C LEU A 536 -11.82 6.00 -8.07
N ILE A 537 -11.94 4.90 -8.82
CA ILE A 537 -11.68 3.60 -8.19
C ILE A 537 -10.26 3.65 -7.60
N PRO A 538 -10.03 3.17 -6.37
CA PRO A 538 -8.81 3.46 -5.62
C PRO A 538 -7.53 3.22 -6.41
N THR A 539 -6.68 4.26 -6.46
CA THR A 539 -5.37 4.20 -7.12
C THR A 539 -4.20 4.14 -6.14
N GLU A 540 -4.50 4.28 -4.84
CA GLU A 540 -3.52 4.21 -3.77
C GLU A 540 -3.02 2.77 -3.54
N PRO A 541 -1.81 2.57 -2.99
CA PRO A 541 -1.43 1.29 -2.40
C PRO A 541 -2.32 1.03 -1.17
N MET A 542 -3.00 -0.11 -1.17
CA MET A 542 -3.99 -0.51 -0.17
C MET A 542 -3.40 -1.55 0.78
N ASN A 543 -3.52 -1.35 2.08
CA ASN A 543 -3.25 -2.39 3.08
C ASN A 543 -4.53 -3.18 3.39
N ILE A 544 -4.36 -4.37 3.98
CA ILE A 544 -5.44 -5.28 4.34
C ILE A 544 -5.71 -5.16 5.84
N ILE A 545 -6.99 -5.20 6.23
CA ILE A 545 -7.43 -5.13 7.63
C ILE A 545 -8.49 -6.18 7.90
N PHE A 546 -8.31 -6.93 9.00
CA PHE A 546 -9.31 -7.85 9.55
C PHE A 546 -9.65 -7.44 10.97
N ASN A 547 -10.93 -7.47 11.31
CA ASN A 547 -11.38 -7.25 12.68
C ASN A 547 -12.68 -7.99 12.97
N LEU A 548 -12.95 -8.20 14.24
CA LEU A 548 -14.27 -8.63 14.72
C LEU A 548 -14.81 -7.57 15.67
N ALA A 549 -15.66 -6.70 15.13
CA ALA A 549 -16.24 -5.59 15.86
C ALA A 549 -17.55 -5.94 16.58
N VAL A 550 -17.93 -5.13 17.55
CA VAL A 550 -19.29 -5.04 18.11
C VAL A 550 -19.67 -3.58 18.30
N SER A 551 -20.61 -3.06 17.50
CA SER A 551 -21.00 -1.65 17.60
C SER A 551 -22.47 -1.38 17.28
N ASN A 552 -23.08 -0.50 18.09
CA ASN A 552 -24.42 0.03 17.86
C ASN A 552 -24.49 1.04 16.71
N SER A 553 -23.34 1.55 16.25
CA SER A 553 -23.25 2.44 15.08
C SER A 553 -23.57 1.68 13.80
N PHE A 554 -23.26 0.38 13.75
CA PHE A 554 -23.49 -0.46 12.57
C PHE A 554 -24.75 -1.30 12.65
N GLN A 555 -25.06 -1.95 13.79
CA GLN A 555 -26.27 -2.73 13.99
C GLN A 555 -26.78 -2.66 15.43
N THR A 556 -28.06 -2.94 15.67
CA THR A 556 -28.52 -3.10 17.05
C THR A 556 -27.94 -4.39 17.63
N VAL A 557 -27.12 -4.25 18.66
CA VAL A 557 -26.45 -5.39 19.32
C VAL A 557 -27.44 -6.13 20.22
N ASP A 558 -27.52 -7.46 20.07
CA ASP A 558 -28.32 -8.32 20.93
C ASP A 558 -27.41 -9.31 21.66
N PHE A 559 -26.93 -8.91 22.83
CA PHE A 559 -26.08 -9.73 23.69
C PHE A 559 -26.74 -11.05 24.10
N THR A 560 -28.08 -11.17 24.06
CA THR A 560 -28.76 -12.43 24.40
C THR A 560 -28.69 -13.47 23.29
N ALA A 561 -28.47 -13.01 22.05
CA ALA A 561 -28.26 -13.86 20.87
C ALA A 561 -26.78 -14.17 20.62
N MET A 562 -25.86 -13.56 21.38
CA MET A 562 -24.42 -13.77 21.28
C MET A 562 -23.94 -14.82 22.29
N THR A 563 -22.83 -15.47 21.95
CA THR A 563 -22.17 -16.54 22.71
C THR A 563 -20.72 -16.13 22.88
N PHE A 564 -20.17 -16.25 24.09
CA PHE A 564 -18.79 -15.85 24.36
C PHE A 564 -17.99 -17.01 25.00
N PRO A 565 -16.72 -17.22 24.61
CA PRO A 565 -16.04 -16.58 23.49
C PRO A 565 -16.59 -17.06 22.12
N ASN A 566 -16.42 -16.23 21.10
CA ASN A 566 -16.67 -16.58 19.70
C ASN A 566 -15.45 -16.24 18.83
N TYR A 567 -15.40 -16.78 17.61
CA TYR A 567 -14.19 -16.76 16.78
C TYR A 567 -14.51 -16.40 15.34
N PHE A 568 -13.77 -15.44 14.80
CA PHE A 568 -13.69 -15.16 13.38
C PHE A 568 -12.38 -15.75 12.84
N SER A 569 -12.48 -16.73 11.93
CA SER A 569 -11.32 -17.52 11.49
C SER A 569 -11.03 -17.29 10.01
N ILE A 570 -9.74 -17.17 9.66
CA ILE A 570 -9.23 -16.96 8.32
C ILE A 570 -8.29 -18.12 7.98
N ASP A 571 -8.69 -18.94 7.01
CA ASP A 571 -7.95 -20.10 6.52
C ASP A 571 -6.77 -19.66 5.64
N TYR A 572 -7.02 -18.75 4.70
CA TYR A 572 -5.94 -18.13 3.93
C TYR A 572 -6.32 -16.75 3.41
N VAL A 573 -5.29 -16.00 3.05
CA VAL A 573 -5.37 -14.77 2.25
C VAL A 573 -4.49 -14.95 1.02
N ARG A 574 -5.00 -14.60 -0.16
CA ARG A 574 -4.24 -14.63 -1.41
C ARG A 574 -4.50 -13.36 -2.21
N VAL A 575 -3.43 -12.75 -2.68
CA VAL A 575 -3.44 -11.52 -3.49
C VAL A 575 -2.69 -11.76 -4.78
N TYR A 576 -3.32 -11.36 -5.88
CA TYR A 576 -2.86 -11.56 -7.22
C TYR A 576 -2.77 -10.22 -7.95
N GLN A 577 -1.75 -10.07 -8.77
CA GLN A 577 -1.56 -8.92 -9.66
C GLN A 577 -1.70 -9.35 -11.12
N ARG A 578 -2.12 -8.43 -11.99
CA ARG A 578 -2.10 -8.70 -13.43
C ARG A 578 -0.67 -9.03 -13.84
N LYS A 579 -0.51 -10.04 -14.69
CA LYS A 579 0.84 -10.45 -15.15
C LYS A 579 1.57 -9.26 -15.75
N GLY A 580 2.79 -9.03 -15.27
CA GLY A 580 3.64 -7.95 -15.76
C GLY A 580 3.49 -6.60 -15.04
N THR A 581 2.67 -6.51 -13.97
CA THR A 581 2.63 -5.31 -13.11
C THR A 581 3.99 -5.05 -12.42
N GLY A 582 4.74 -6.11 -12.08
CA GLY A 582 6.03 -6.02 -11.40
C GLY A 582 5.93 -5.54 -9.94
N ASP A 583 7.08 -5.25 -9.33
CA ASP A 583 7.21 -4.96 -7.89
C ASP A 583 6.41 -3.73 -7.41
N GLN A 584 6.09 -2.82 -8.32
CA GLN A 584 5.30 -1.61 -8.01
C GLN A 584 3.87 -1.96 -7.58
N GLY A 585 3.31 -3.08 -8.04
CA GLY A 585 1.95 -3.51 -7.70
C GLY A 585 1.81 -4.08 -6.28
N VAL A 586 2.92 -4.37 -5.61
CA VAL A 586 2.95 -4.93 -4.24
C VAL A 586 3.75 -4.07 -3.25
N SER A 587 4.07 -2.84 -3.65
CA SER A 587 4.79 -1.89 -2.81
C SER A 587 3.81 -1.01 -2.04
N CYS A 588 4.15 -0.68 -0.79
CA CYS A 588 3.51 0.41 -0.07
C CYS A 588 4.01 1.79 -0.52
N ASP A 589 5.13 1.86 -1.27
CA ASP A 589 5.81 3.08 -1.72
C ASP A 589 6.08 3.06 -3.24
N PRO A 590 5.07 2.85 -4.11
CA PRO A 590 5.30 2.86 -5.55
C PRO A 590 5.62 4.26 -6.06
N ASP A 591 6.38 4.38 -7.16
CA ASP A 591 6.92 5.65 -7.67
C ASP A 591 5.83 6.73 -7.94
N GLY A 592 4.65 6.28 -8.37
CA GLY A 592 3.50 7.17 -8.63
C GLY A 592 2.72 7.57 -7.37
N TYR A 593 2.85 6.79 -6.28
CA TYR A 593 2.08 6.94 -5.04
C TYR A 593 2.97 6.71 -3.81
N PRO A 594 4.08 7.46 -3.62
CA PRO A 594 5.00 7.24 -2.52
C PRO A 594 4.33 7.54 -1.16
N THR A 595 4.67 6.80 -0.12
CA THR A 595 4.13 6.93 1.23
C THR A 595 5.22 6.92 2.30
N THR A 596 6.34 6.23 2.08
CA THR A 596 7.30 5.92 3.15
C THR A 596 7.90 7.17 3.76
N LYS A 597 8.43 8.09 2.94
CA LYS A 597 9.01 9.34 3.45
C LYS A 597 7.97 10.16 4.22
N TYR A 598 6.74 10.22 3.71
CA TYR A 598 5.68 11.00 4.31
C TYR A 598 5.30 10.47 5.68
N ILE A 599 5.10 9.16 5.82
CA ILE A 599 4.79 8.53 7.11
C ILE A 599 5.95 8.75 8.09
N GLN A 600 7.20 8.60 7.65
CA GLN A 600 8.38 8.78 8.50
C GLN A 600 8.58 10.22 9.00
N ASP A 601 8.23 11.22 8.19
CA ASP A 601 8.30 12.62 8.61
C ASP A 601 7.18 12.98 9.62
N HIS A 602 6.17 12.12 9.77
CA HIS A 602 4.93 12.40 10.49
C HIS A 602 4.55 11.39 11.58
N LEU A 603 5.54 10.68 12.13
CA LEU A 603 5.32 9.54 13.04
C LEU A 603 4.43 9.83 14.26
N GLU A 604 4.35 11.07 14.74
CA GLU A 604 3.47 11.41 15.88
C GLU A 604 2.00 11.13 15.56
N ALA A 605 1.55 11.43 14.34
CA ALA A 605 0.18 11.15 13.91
C ALA A 605 -0.08 9.65 13.76
N TYR A 606 0.94 8.87 13.37
CA TYR A 606 0.83 7.44 13.10
C TYR A 606 1.04 6.55 14.32
N ASN A 607 1.65 7.06 15.40
CA ASN A 607 1.97 6.27 16.60
C ASN A 607 1.15 6.66 17.83
N ASN A 608 0.33 7.71 17.75
CA ASN A 608 -0.50 8.15 18.86
C ASN A 608 -1.98 8.19 18.47
N VAL A 609 -2.74 7.22 18.98
CA VAL A 609 -4.18 7.05 18.71
C VAL A 609 -5.04 8.20 19.27
N ASN A 610 -4.53 8.95 20.25
CA ASN A 610 -5.28 10.03 20.89
C ASN A 610 -5.40 11.29 20.03
N TRP A 611 -4.56 11.43 19.00
CA TRP A 611 -4.68 12.56 18.07
C TRP A 611 -5.78 12.29 17.05
N THR A 612 -6.79 13.16 17.06
CA THR A 612 -7.96 13.05 16.17
C THR A 612 -7.87 13.95 14.94
N THR A 613 -7.00 14.96 14.95
CA THR A 613 -6.76 15.87 13.82
C THR A 613 -5.28 16.02 13.51
N TRP A 614 -4.96 16.39 12.28
CA TRP A 614 -3.58 16.58 11.83
C TRP A 614 -2.87 17.67 12.62
N GLU A 615 -3.57 18.77 12.90
CA GLU A 615 -3.08 19.86 13.73
C GLU A 615 -2.85 19.46 15.19
N ALA A 616 -3.70 18.60 15.76
CA ALA A 616 -3.52 18.11 17.13
C ALA A 616 -2.25 17.26 17.26
N ALA A 617 -1.85 16.55 16.21
CA ALA A 617 -0.57 15.83 16.13
C ALA A 617 0.64 16.76 15.92
N GLY A 618 0.45 18.08 15.87
CA GLY A 618 1.52 19.08 15.78
C GLY A 618 1.95 19.44 14.36
N TYR A 619 1.20 19.01 13.34
CA TYR A 619 1.52 19.25 11.94
C TYR A 619 0.62 20.32 11.31
N GLN A 620 1.12 20.97 10.27
CA GLN A 620 0.35 21.97 9.52
C GLN A 620 -0.25 21.32 8.28
N ARG A 621 -1.51 21.66 7.97
CA ARG A 621 -2.07 21.35 6.65
C ARG A 621 -1.32 22.13 5.57
N PRO A 622 -1.01 21.52 4.42
CA PRO A 622 -0.35 22.23 3.33
C PRO A 622 -1.25 23.33 2.77
N LEU A 623 -0.62 24.41 2.29
CA LEU A 623 -1.33 25.49 1.61
C LEU A 623 -2.03 24.96 0.34
N ASN A 624 -3.21 25.50 0.06
CA ASN A 624 -4.06 25.08 -1.04
C ASN A 624 -4.44 26.29 -1.90
N SER A 625 -4.28 26.21 -3.22
CA SER A 625 -4.48 27.33 -4.15
C SER A 625 -5.91 27.90 -4.17
N LEU A 626 -6.91 27.09 -3.81
CA LEU A 626 -8.32 27.51 -3.73
C LEU A 626 -8.67 28.10 -2.36
N ARG A 627 -8.08 27.58 -1.28
CA ARG A 627 -8.30 28.07 0.09
C ARG A 627 -7.46 29.32 0.40
N ASP A 628 -6.26 29.37 -0.14
CA ASP A 628 -5.21 30.34 0.18
C ASP A 628 -4.78 31.13 -1.09
N PRO A 629 -5.72 31.79 -1.81
CA PRO A 629 -5.42 32.42 -3.10
C PRO A 629 -4.33 33.48 -2.99
N GLY A 630 -3.34 33.42 -3.88
CA GLY A 630 -2.17 34.31 -3.88
C GLY A 630 -1.04 33.90 -2.92
N SER A 631 -1.18 32.75 -2.24
CA SER A 631 -0.12 32.16 -1.40
C SER A 631 0.67 31.06 -2.12
N CYS A 632 0.21 30.64 -3.30
CA CYS A 632 0.98 29.94 -4.31
C CYS A 632 1.44 30.95 -5.40
#